data_AF-V5E8D7-F1
#
_entry.id   AF-V5E8D7-F1
#
_cell.length_a   1.000
_cell.length_b   1.000
_cell.length_c   1.000
_cell.angle_alpha   90.00
_cell.angle_beta   90.00
_cell.angle_gamma   90.00
#
_symmetry.space_group_name_H-M   'P 1'
#
loop_
_entity.id
_entity.type
_entity.pdbx_description
1 polymer ?
#
loop_
_entity_poly.entity_id
_entity_poly.type
_entity_poly.pdbx_seq_one_letter_code
_entity_poly.pdbx_strand_id
1 'polypeptide(L)'
;MRTKARSEGRDLLLIDTGDLHDGNGIADGFPPYNKDEPGGKEAVDGHVSNQIFAMVDYDLLTIGNHELYNYTVAKDVYQNFVPQWGGRYMTSNVKIALPGPDAPDASYAPIGSLFNTLVTPVQGLKIMSYGILFDFKLAAKGISVQSPQDMVEEDWFNHSLDRADKWGVDAFVILGHMPVSGDPGWEAVRSKIRARFPDTPIAILGGHTHVRDCRMMDGQTMALESGRYMETIGFMGLKDLQKRKRAGNRGKVKFTRRYIDSNPRNFAHHLKLTSTRELATKKGSFIRFIMDAISEAWNLSRLHGVVPQDYYLDRVPYGDNSSLLSLLADQVLPKVVRPSEKSRKDKKSLVLINSGSQRFDVYSGPFNRNDQYIVSPFKDNFLYMADVPWGLAKQLLNGLITFKKGAMVELLQGTTQYSGGDALLRYGSGFMDDIFVRWQKSQWFKFLQAEQADRQRAAAAADGASNATNATIKSIEELEAEEDEELLKFFHKYDSLDKPSLGYRTIDQCAGPGDDTVHSPVPFNPNQPEYVASNPDPLPESDDEVVDVVFVDFMRKLMVELLNRYDLERNGTGSYSVDQLQRWGDITTQLLYPRFAELEWQPAEGAVKAVNAQARRAGKMGYSPLDDEPDYDREEQQQVESTQKTTDSSATTPDISSSGTSSTSASSQDDAQTKTQSTK
;
A
#
# COMPACT_ATOMS: atom_id res chain seq x y z
N MET A 1 2.34 -15.15 -16.09
CA MET A 1 1.04 -15.70 -15.62
C MET A 1 -0.06 -15.68 -16.68
N ARG A 2 -0.30 -14.54 -17.37
CA ARG A 2 -1.36 -14.44 -18.40
C ARG A 2 -1.26 -15.48 -19.53
N THR A 3 -0.06 -15.74 -20.05
CA THR A 3 0.18 -16.80 -21.07
C THR A 3 -0.25 -18.19 -20.57
N LYS A 4 0.11 -18.54 -19.33
CA LYS A 4 -0.29 -19.79 -18.67
C LYS A 4 -1.81 -19.88 -18.49
N ALA A 5 -2.47 -18.79 -18.09
CA ALA A 5 -3.94 -18.78 -17.96
C ALA A 5 -4.61 -19.04 -19.32
N ARG A 6 -4.15 -18.36 -20.38
CA ARG A 6 -4.65 -18.55 -21.75
C ARG A 6 -4.47 -19.98 -22.25
N SER A 7 -3.29 -20.57 -22.06
CA SER A 7 -3.03 -21.96 -22.49
C SER A 7 -3.89 -22.99 -21.73
N GLU A 8 -4.37 -22.64 -20.53
CA GLU A 8 -5.30 -23.44 -19.73
C GLU A 8 -6.79 -23.11 -20.00
N GLY A 9 -7.10 -22.25 -20.99
CA GLY A 9 -8.47 -21.84 -21.32
C GLY A 9 -9.12 -20.97 -20.23
N ARG A 10 -8.31 -20.18 -19.52
CA ARG A 10 -8.74 -19.29 -18.42
C ARG A 10 -8.42 -17.84 -18.75
N ASP A 11 -9.26 -16.94 -18.24
CA ASP A 11 -8.97 -15.52 -18.22
C ASP A 11 -8.20 -15.13 -16.95
N LEU A 12 -7.40 -14.07 -17.07
CA LEU A 12 -6.68 -13.45 -15.94
C LEU A 12 -6.74 -11.93 -16.13
N LEU A 13 -7.35 -11.26 -15.16
CA LEU A 13 -7.41 -9.80 -15.08
C LEU A 13 -6.38 -9.32 -14.06
N LEU A 14 -5.61 -8.30 -14.42
CA LEU A 14 -4.71 -7.60 -13.51
C LEU A 14 -5.38 -6.29 -13.04
N ILE A 15 -5.44 -6.09 -11.73
CA ILE A 15 -6.24 -5.02 -11.11
C ILE A 15 -5.35 -4.26 -10.13
N ASP A 16 -5.51 -2.94 -10.09
CA ASP A 16 -4.92 -2.06 -9.10
C ASP A 16 -6.00 -1.25 -8.36
N THR A 17 -5.78 -0.99 -7.08
CA THR A 17 -6.74 -0.34 -6.19
C THR A 17 -6.29 1.05 -5.70
N GLY A 18 -5.33 1.72 -6.35
CA GLY A 18 -4.91 3.10 -6.03
C GLY A 18 -3.81 3.22 -4.98
N ASP A 19 -3.42 4.46 -4.66
CA ASP A 19 -2.24 4.84 -3.85
C ASP A 19 -0.90 4.42 -4.49
N LEU A 20 -0.51 5.13 -5.55
CA LEU A 20 0.66 4.82 -6.39
C LEU A 20 1.92 5.63 -6.04
N HIS A 21 1.84 6.51 -5.04
CA HIS A 21 2.93 7.40 -4.59
C HIS A 21 2.85 7.70 -3.08
N ASP A 22 3.72 8.57 -2.56
CA ASP A 22 3.91 8.88 -1.12
C ASP A 22 4.45 7.70 -0.29
N GLY A 23 5.64 7.22 -0.66
CA GLY A 23 6.36 6.19 0.09
C GLY A 23 7.58 5.59 -0.65
N ASN A 24 8.04 6.19 -1.75
CA ASN A 24 9.17 5.67 -2.51
C ASN A 24 9.87 6.75 -3.36
N GLY A 25 11.20 6.71 -3.42
CA GLY A 25 11.97 7.72 -4.17
C GLY A 25 11.71 7.73 -5.69
N ILE A 26 11.26 6.62 -6.29
CA ILE A 26 10.89 6.62 -7.73
C ILE A 26 9.56 7.37 -7.98
N ALA A 27 8.69 7.47 -6.98
CA ALA A 27 7.43 8.20 -7.10
C ALA A 27 7.57 9.66 -6.62
N ASP A 28 8.36 9.88 -5.56
CA ASP A 28 8.34 11.14 -4.80
C ASP A 28 9.66 11.93 -4.91
N GLY A 29 10.69 11.31 -5.50
CA GLY A 29 12.08 11.73 -5.37
C GLY A 29 12.65 12.57 -6.51
N PHE A 30 11.80 13.06 -7.42
CA PHE A 30 12.23 13.91 -8.52
C PHE A 30 13.01 15.14 -8.01
N PRO A 31 14.00 15.64 -8.77
CA PRO A 31 14.76 16.83 -8.38
C PRO A 31 13.86 18.07 -8.24
N PRO A 32 14.21 19.03 -7.36
CA PRO A 32 13.45 20.26 -7.17
C PRO A 32 13.69 21.22 -8.36
N TYR A 33 13.15 20.85 -9.51
CA TYR A 33 13.21 21.65 -10.73
C TYR A 33 12.44 22.96 -10.54
N ASN A 34 12.98 24.06 -11.05
CA ASN A 34 12.20 25.29 -11.20
C ASN A 34 11.12 25.08 -12.27
N LYS A 35 9.97 25.75 -12.16
CA LYS A 35 8.84 25.58 -13.10
C LYS A 35 9.21 25.78 -14.58
N ASP A 36 10.25 26.57 -14.83
CA ASP A 36 10.72 26.96 -16.17
C ASP A 36 11.88 26.07 -16.65
N GLU A 37 12.40 25.18 -15.80
CA GLU A 37 13.42 24.19 -16.16
C GLU A 37 12.79 22.99 -16.88
N PRO A 38 13.53 22.32 -17.79
CA PRO A 38 13.11 21.04 -18.35
C PRO A 38 12.85 20.02 -17.22
N GLY A 39 11.64 19.45 -17.16
CA GLY A 39 11.22 18.55 -16.08
C GLY A 39 10.47 19.23 -14.94
N GLY A 40 10.44 20.57 -14.87
CA GLY A 40 9.77 21.32 -13.80
C GLY A 40 8.25 21.30 -13.83
N LYS A 41 7.65 21.06 -15.00
CA LYS A 41 6.19 20.89 -15.13
C LYS A 41 5.76 19.47 -14.77
N GLU A 42 6.68 18.52 -14.94
CA GLU A 42 6.57 17.10 -14.66
C GLU A 42 7.00 16.75 -13.21
N ALA A 43 7.44 17.75 -12.44
CA ALA A 43 7.88 17.66 -11.05
C ALA A 43 6.67 17.55 -10.10
N VAL A 44 5.88 16.49 -10.27
CA VAL A 44 4.67 16.17 -9.51
C VAL A 44 4.82 14.75 -8.96
N ASP A 45 4.47 14.55 -7.69
CA ASP A 45 4.55 13.24 -7.06
C ASP A 45 3.72 12.23 -7.87
N GLY A 46 4.31 11.06 -8.15
CA GLY A 46 3.73 10.02 -8.98
C GLY A 46 3.86 10.20 -10.50
N HIS A 47 4.20 11.37 -11.05
CA HIS A 47 4.16 11.62 -12.50
C HIS A 47 5.00 10.61 -13.31
N VAL A 48 6.27 10.45 -12.93
CA VAL A 48 7.21 9.57 -13.65
C VAL A 48 6.99 8.10 -13.29
N SER A 49 6.74 7.77 -12.01
CA SER A 49 6.44 6.38 -11.62
C SER A 49 5.17 5.87 -12.32
N ASN A 50 4.16 6.71 -12.52
CA ASN A 50 2.95 6.38 -13.27
C ASN A 50 3.22 6.03 -14.74
N GLN A 51 4.26 6.59 -15.37
CA GLN A 51 4.66 6.19 -16.72
C GLN A 51 5.24 4.76 -16.74
N ILE A 52 6.02 4.41 -15.72
CA ILE A 52 6.55 3.04 -15.53
C ILE A 52 5.40 2.08 -15.22
N PHE A 53 4.50 2.49 -14.33
CA PHE A 53 3.32 1.72 -13.94
C PHE A 53 2.42 1.42 -15.15
N ALA A 54 2.25 2.41 -16.05
CA ALA A 54 1.50 2.27 -17.29
C ALA A 54 2.13 1.32 -18.31
N MET A 55 3.42 0.97 -18.15
CA MET A 55 4.03 -0.08 -18.97
C MET A 55 3.46 -1.44 -18.60
N VAL A 56 2.92 -1.65 -17.40
CA VAL A 56 2.28 -2.91 -17.02
C VAL A 56 0.85 -2.96 -17.58
N ASP A 57 0.49 -4.10 -18.16
CA ASP A 57 -0.81 -4.26 -18.84
C ASP A 57 -1.95 -4.51 -17.85
N TYR A 58 -2.31 -3.51 -17.04
CA TYR A 58 -3.45 -3.56 -16.14
C TYR A 58 -4.79 -3.60 -16.90
N ASP A 59 -5.74 -4.39 -16.42
CA ASP A 59 -7.06 -4.55 -17.03
C ASP A 59 -8.09 -3.60 -16.41
N LEU A 60 -8.01 -3.30 -15.11
CA LEU A 60 -8.89 -2.39 -14.37
C LEU A 60 -8.09 -1.64 -13.28
N LEU A 61 -8.32 -0.34 -13.11
CA LEU A 61 -7.64 0.47 -12.10
C LEU A 61 -8.59 1.51 -11.49
N THR A 62 -8.29 1.98 -10.28
CA THR A 62 -9.01 3.07 -9.60
C THR A 62 -8.03 4.00 -8.89
N ILE A 63 -8.55 5.10 -8.34
CA ILE A 63 -7.79 6.10 -7.60
C ILE A 63 -7.74 5.79 -6.09
N GLY A 64 -6.64 6.17 -5.44
CA GLY A 64 -6.51 6.19 -3.97
C GLY A 64 -6.60 7.60 -3.42
N ASN A 65 -6.51 7.75 -2.09
CA ASN A 65 -6.55 9.08 -1.47
C ASN A 65 -5.23 9.84 -1.63
N HIS A 66 -4.11 9.15 -1.79
CA HIS A 66 -2.82 9.81 -1.93
C HIS A 66 -2.76 10.67 -3.20
N GLU A 67 -3.47 10.30 -4.27
CA GLU A 67 -3.60 11.14 -5.47
C GLU A 67 -4.43 12.42 -5.24
N LEU A 68 -5.09 12.58 -4.09
CA LEU A 68 -6.13 13.60 -3.86
C LEU A 68 -5.78 14.63 -2.78
N TYR A 69 -4.69 14.47 -2.03
CA TYR A 69 -4.24 15.49 -1.05
C TYR A 69 -3.78 16.79 -1.72
N ASN A 70 -3.33 16.72 -2.97
CA ASN A 70 -2.86 17.87 -3.74
C ASN A 70 -3.59 17.96 -5.09
N TYR A 71 -4.22 19.10 -5.36
CA TYR A 71 -4.96 19.32 -6.62
C TYR A 71 -4.06 19.16 -7.85
N THR A 72 -2.78 19.54 -7.78
CA THR A 72 -1.84 19.39 -8.89
C THR A 72 -1.57 17.92 -9.20
N VAL A 73 -1.49 17.05 -8.19
CA VAL A 73 -1.35 15.59 -8.37
C VAL A 73 -2.61 15.01 -9.02
N ALA A 74 -3.79 15.34 -8.48
CA ALA A 74 -5.06 14.89 -9.06
C ALA A 74 -5.25 15.35 -10.52
N LYS A 75 -4.81 16.58 -10.83
CA LYS A 75 -4.82 17.14 -12.18
C LYS A 75 -3.83 16.44 -13.10
N ASP A 76 -2.63 16.11 -12.62
CA ASP A 76 -1.65 15.32 -13.38
C ASP A 76 -2.20 13.92 -13.70
N VAL A 77 -2.80 13.25 -12.72
CA VAL A 77 -3.50 11.97 -12.92
C VAL A 77 -4.57 12.11 -14.00
N TYR A 78 -5.44 13.13 -13.91
CA TYR A 78 -6.49 13.38 -14.90
C TYR A 78 -5.94 13.61 -16.32
N GLN A 79 -4.86 14.37 -16.46
CA GLN A 79 -4.34 14.81 -17.75
C GLN A 79 -3.37 13.81 -18.40
N ASN A 80 -2.55 13.14 -17.60
CA ASN A 80 -1.40 12.37 -18.07
C ASN A 80 -1.53 10.87 -17.77
N PHE A 81 -2.19 10.48 -16.68
CA PHE A 81 -2.33 9.08 -16.32
C PHE A 81 -3.63 8.45 -16.82
N VAL A 82 -4.77 9.11 -16.67
CA VAL A 82 -6.09 8.55 -17.05
C VAL A 82 -6.24 8.26 -18.56
N PRO A 83 -5.82 9.16 -19.48
CA PRO A 83 -6.16 9.01 -20.90
C PRO A 83 -5.60 7.75 -21.56
N GLN A 84 -4.47 7.23 -21.10
CA GLN A 84 -3.84 6.02 -21.66
C GLN A 84 -4.63 4.72 -21.37
N TRP A 85 -5.57 4.75 -20.42
CA TRP A 85 -6.30 3.57 -19.98
C TRP A 85 -7.56 3.27 -20.81
N GLY A 86 -8.00 4.17 -21.69
CA GLY A 86 -9.17 3.94 -22.55
C GLY A 86 -10.45 3.63 -21.77
N GLY A 87 -10.64 4.29 -20.63
CA GLY A 87 -11.79 4.08 -19.72
C GLY A 87 -11.65 2.91 -18.73
N ARG A 88 -10.50 2.24 -18.68
CA ARG A 88 -10.21 1.19 -17.67
C ARG A 88 -9.84 1.75 -16.28
N TYR A 89 -9.50 3.04 -16.22
CA TYR A 89 -9.30 3.78 -14.96
C TYR A 89 -10.64 4.40 -14.54
N MET A 90 -11.16 3.97 -13.39
CA MET A 90 -12.50 4.34 -12.94
C MET A 90 -12.48 5.14 -11.64
N THR A 91 -13.36 6.14 -11.56
CA THR A 91 -13.56 6.96 -10.36
C THR A 91 -15.06 7.29 -10.23
N SER A 92 -15.85 6.30 -9.79
CA SER A 92 -17.30 6.35 -9.69
C SER A 92 -17.82 7.48 -8.81
N ASN A 93 -17.05 7.89 -7.79
CA ASN A 93 -17.45 8.88 -6.78
C ASN A 93 -16.42 9.99 -6.55
N VAL A 94 -15.49 10.20 -7.48
CA VAL A 94 -14.48 11.28 -7.38
C VAL A 94 -14.54 12.19 -8.61
N LYS A 95 -14.69 13.49 -8.37
CA LYS A 95 -14.77 14.54 -9.39
C LYS A 95 -13.71 15.61 -9.14
N ILE A 96 -13.21 16.22 -10.22
CA ILE A 96 -12.23 17.32 -10.22
C ILE A 96 -12.83 18.57 -10.86
N ALA A 97 -12.57 19.73 -10.27
CA ALA A 97 -12.91 21.04 -10.80
C ALA A 97 -11.99 21.40 -11.96
N LEU A 98 -12.55 21.80 -13.10
CA LEU A 98 -11.81 22.20 -14.30
C LEU A 98 -12.23 23.61 -14.75
N PRO A 99 -11.29 24.46 -15.24
CA PRO A 99 -9.86 24.17 -15.43
C PRO A 99 -9.02 24.23 -14.14
N GLY A 100 -9.63 24.66 -13.03
CA GLY A 100 -9.02 24.83 -11.71
C GLY A 100 -10.05 25.09 -10.61
N PRO A 101 -9.70 24.94 -9.33
CA PRO A 101 -10.59 25.19 -8.19
C PRO A 101 -11.00 26.66 -8.01
N ASP A 102 -10.20 27.59 -8.53
CA ASP A 102 -10.40 29.03 -8.37
C ASP A 102 -10.96 29.70 -9.63
N ALA A 103 -11.25 28.91 -10.67
CA ALA A 103 -11.83 29.43 -11.91
C ALA A 103 -13.29 29.89 -11.66
N PRO A 104 -13.69 31.08 -12.15
CA PRO A 104 -15.06 31.59 -11.96
C PRO A 104 -16.12 30.72 -12.63
N ASP A 105 -15.73 29.92 -13.63
CA ASP A 105 -16.53 28.98 -14.41
C ASP A 105 -16.17 27.52 -14.11
N ALA A 106 -15.61 27.23 -12.93
CA ALA A 106 -15.22 25.88 -12.54
C ALA A 106 -16.39 24.91 -12.64
N SER A 107 -16.19 23.82 -13.40
CA SER A 107 -17.13 22.71 -13.52
C SER A 107 -16.50 21.41 -13.03
N TYR A 108 -17.31 20.53 -12.45
CA TYR A 108 -16.83 19.26 -11.90
C TYR A 108 -17.04 18.12 -12.90
N ALA A 109 -15.96 17.43 -13.23
CA ALA A 109 -15.98 16.24 -14.07
C ALA A 109 -15.41 15.03 -13.31
N PRO A 110 -15.88 13.80 -13.56
CA PRO A 110 -15.21 12.60 -13.07
C PRO A 110 -13.75 12.57 -13.52
N ILE A 111 -12.83 12.15 -12.63
CA ILE A 111 -11.41 12.05 -12.98
C ILE A 111 -11.20 10.92 -14.02
N GLY A 112 -11.73 9.74 -13.72
CA GLY A 112 -11.79 8.58 -14.62
C GLY A 112 -13.22 8.30 -15.11
N SER A 113 -13.44 7.10 -15.65
CA SER A 113 -14.77 6.65 -16.04
C SER A 113 -15.63 6.30 -14.81
N LEU A 114 -16.94 6.51 -14.89
CA LEU A 114 -17.86 6.13 -13.80
C LEU A 114 -18.02 4.60 -13.66
N PHE A 115 -17.88 3.87 -14.77
CA PHE A 115 -17.89 2.41 -14.82
C PHE A 115 -17.20 1.93 -16.09
N ASN A 116 -16.85 0.65 -16.15
CA ASN A 116 -16.31 0.00 -17.35
C ASN A 116 -17.05 -1.31 -17.64
N THR A 117 -17.10 -1.71 -18.91
CA THR A 117 -17.56 -3.05 -19.32
C THR A 117 -16.53 -3.69 -20.22
N LEU A 118 -16.16 -4.94 -19.94
CA LEU A 118 -15.23 -5.71 -20.77
C LEU A 118 -15.75 -7.11 -21.07
N VAL A 119 -15.34 -7.64 -22.22
CA VAL A 119 -15.52 -9.05 -22.58
C VAL A 119 -14.17 -9.74 -22.46
N THR A 120 -14.09 -10.77 -21.62
CA THR A 120 -12.81 -11.46 -21.42
C THR A 120 -12.39 -12.21 -22.69
N PRO A 121 -11.09 -12.18 -23.08
CA PRO A 121 -10.67 -12.64 -24.40
C PRO A 121 -10.67 -14.16 -24.56
N VAL A 122 -10.59 -14.94 -23.48
CA VAL A 122 -10.50 -16.40 -23.57
C VAL A 122 -11.87 -17.05 -23.43
N GLN A 123 -12.62 -16.68 -22.39
CA GLN A 123 -13.89 -17.31 -22.08
C GLN A 123 -15.10 -16.46 -22.54
N GLY A 124 -14.87 -15.25 -23.05
CA GLY A 124 -15.93 -14.37 -23.54
C GLY A 124 -16.86 -13.88 -22.44
N LEU A 125 -16.41 -13.82 -21.18
CA LEU A 125 -17.22 -13.41 -20.03
C LEU A 125 -17.50 -11.91 -20.07
N LYS A 126 -18.76 -11.53 -19.87
CA LYS A 126 -19.21 -10.13 -19.81
C LYS A 126 -19.09 -9.60 -18.40
N ILE A 127 -18.17 -8.68 -18.17
CA ILE A 127 -17.88 -8.11 -16.86
C ILE A 127 -18.28 -6.63 -16.82
N MET A 128 -18.96 -6.23 -15.75
CA MET A 128 -19.17 -4.82 -15.42
C MET A 128 -18.39 -4.46 -14.15
N SER A 129 -17.75 -3.29 -14.19
CA SER A 129 -16.83 -2.85 -13.15
C SER A 129 -17.07 -1.41 -12.73
N TYR A 130 -16.76 -1.11 -11.48
CA TYR A 130 -16.81 0.21 -10.85
C TYR A 130 -15.50 0.45 -10.08
N GLY A 131 -15.08 1.71 -9.96
CA GLY A 131 -13.88 2.13 -9.22
C GLY A 131 -14.26 3.12 -8.12
N ILE A 132 -14.22 2.71 -6.86
CA ILE A 132 -14.87 3.43 -5.75
C ILE A 132 -13.84 3.83 -4.69
N LEU A 133 -13.76 5.11 -4.36
CA LEU A 133 -13.00 5.59 -3.20
C LEU A 133 -13.86 5.46 -1.94
N PHE A 134 -13.25 5.21 -0.78
CA PHE A 134 -13.94 5.40 0.50
C PHE A 134 -14.43 6.83 0.71
N ASP A 135 -15.16 7.08 1.80
CA ASP A 135 -15.69 8.39 2.16
C ASP A 135 -14.62 9.37 2.69
N PHE A 136 -13.66 9.69 1.82
CA PHE A 136 -12.46 10.48 2.11
C PHE A 136 -12.78 11.97 2.33
N LYS A 137 -12.25 12.55 3.43
CA LYS A 137 -12.59 13.90 3.91
C LYS A 137 -11.48 14.94 3.77
N LEU A 138 -10.27 14.54 3.36
CA LEU A 138 -9.11 15.43 3.26
C LEU A 138 -8.71 15.77 1.83
N ALA A 139 -9.61 15.61 0.86
CA ALA A 139 -9.32 15.95 -0.52
C ALA A 139 -9.02 17.45 -0.68
N ALA A 140 -8.08 17.79 -1.56
CA ALA A 140 -7.71 19.17 -1.84
C ALA A 140 -8.91 19.99 -2.34
N LYS A 141 -8.85 21.31 -2.17
CA LYS A 141 -9.82 22.23 -2.78
C LYS A 141 -9.88 21.97 -4.29
N GLY A 142 -11.09 21.85 -4.83
CA GLY A 142 -11.31 21.50 -6.24
C GLY A 142 -11.53 20.02 -6.49
N ILE A 143 -11.40 19.17 -5.48
CA ILE A 143 -11.74 17.75 -5.57
C ILE A 143 -13.02 17.52 -4.77
N SER A 144 -13.95 16.76 -5.34
CA SER A 144 -15.18 16.34 -4.68
C SER A 144 -15.20 14.83 -4.59
N VAL A 145 -15.32 14.32 -3.37
CA VAL A 145 -15.53 12.90 -3.07
C VAL A 145 -16.94 12.74 -2.51
N GLN A 146 -17.71 11.85 -3.10
CA GLN A 146 -19.05 11.48 -2.65
C GLN A 146 -18.97 10.16 -1.86
N SER A 147 -19.79 10.01 -0.81
CA SER A 147 -19.85 8.75 -0.08
C SER A 147 -20.33 7.60 -1.00
N PRO A 148 -19.84 6.35 -0.82
CA PRO A 148 -20.36 5.21 -1.58
C PRO A 148 -21.88 5.02 -1.46
N GLN A 149 -22.47 5.40 -0.33
CA GLN A 149 -23.91 5.35 -0.07
C GLN A 149 -24.69 6.33 -0.94
N ASP A 150 -24.20 7.56 -1.09
CA ASP A 150 -24.86 8.55 -1.97
C ASP A 150 -24.62 8.23 -3.44
N MET A 151 -23.43 7.72 -3.79
CA MET A 151 -23.05 7.36 -5.15
C MET A 151 -23.99 6.31 -5.75
N VAL A 152 -24.38 5.28 -4.99
CA VAL A 152 -25.28 4.22 -5.49
C VAL A 152 -26.71 4.71 -5.73
N GLU A 153 -27.07 5.88 -5.20
CA GLU A 153 -28.38 6.51 -5.42
C GLU A 153 -28.40 7.42 -6.65
N GLU A 154 -27.26 7.72 -7.28
CA GLU A 154 -27.23 8.54 -8.51
C GLU A 154 -27.88 7.83 -9.71
N ASP A 155 -28.54 8.60 -10.58
CA ASP A 155 -29.23 8.09 -11.76
C ASP A 155 -28.32 7.29 -12.70
N TRP A 156 -27.06 7.71 -12.85
CA TRP A 156 -26.11 7.01 -13.72
C TRP A 156 -25.83 5.57 -13.24
N PHE A 157 -25.87 5.31 -11.92
CA PHE A 157 -25.64 3.99 -11.36
C PHE A 157 -26.85 3.08 -11.66
N ASN A 158 -28.07 3.60 -11.55
CA ASN A 158 -29.25 2.86 -11.98
C ASN A 158 -29.22 2.55 -13.49
N HIS A 159 -28.80 3.52 -14.32
CA HIS A 159 -28.63 3.31 -15.75
C HIS A 159 -27.51 2.32 -16.10
N SER A 160 -26.43 2.25 -15.33
CA SER A 160 -25.39 1.23 -15.53
C SER A 160 -25.91 -0.16 -15.20
N LEU A 161 -26.73 -0.32 -14.16
CA LEU A 161 -27.41 -1.59 -13.86
C LEU A 161 -28.42 -1.98 -14.95
N ASP A 162 -29.20 -1.03 -15.49
CA ASP A 162 -30.07 -1.28 -16.66
C ASP A 162 -29.28 -1.81 -17.85
N ARG A 163 -28.12 -1.21 -18.10
CA ARG A 163 -27.21 -1.63 -19.17
C ARG A 163 -26.66 -3.03 -18.90
N ALA A 164 -26.26 -3.33 -17.67
CA ALA A 164 -25.75 -4.64 -17.29
C ALA A 164 -26.77 -5.76 -17.51
N ASP A 165 -28.05 -5.48 -17.19
CA ASP A 165 -29.16 -6.41 -17.34
C ASP A 165 -29.42 -6.69 -18.83
N LYS A 166 -29.61 -5.61 -19.63
CA LYS A 166 -29.81 -5.71 -21.09
C LYS A 166 -28.65 -6.41 -21.80
N TRP A 167 -27.42 -6.19 -21.33
CA TRP A 167 -26.23 -6.80 -21.91
C TRP A 167 -26.04 -8.26 -21.50
N GLY A 168 -26.67 -8.69 -20.40
CA GLY A 168 -26.51 -10.03 -19.83
C GLY A 168 -25.15 -10.21 -19.16
N VAL A 169 -24.85 -9.39 -18.16
CA VAL A 169 -23.61 -9.45 -17.38
C VAL A 169 -23.41 -10.84 -16.74
N ASP A 170 -22.19 -11.38 -16.85
CA ASP A 170 -21.82 -12.69 -16.30
C ASP A 170 -21.29 -12.58 -14.86
N ALA A 171 -20.59 -11.48 -14.52
CA ALA A 171 -20.11 -11.15 -13.18
C ALA A 171 -19.81 -9.65 -13.01
N PHE A 172 -19.82 -9.17 -11.77
CA PHE A 172 -19.32 -7.83 -11.41
C PHE A 172 -17.91 -7.92 -10.82
N VAL A 173 -17.03 -7.01 -11.22
CA VAL A 173 -15.70 -6.83 -10.63
C VAL A 173 -15.60 -5.40 -10.13
N ILE A 174 -15.71 -5.24 -8.82
CA ILE A 174 -15.73 -3.94 -8.16
C ILE A 174 -14.37 -3.74 -7.54
N LEU A 175 -13.70 -2.66 -7.89
CA LEU A 175 -12.44 -2.25 -7.29
C LEU A 175 -12.67 -0.97 -6.52
N GLY A 176 -11.93 -0.80 -5.44
CA GLY A 176 -11.99 0.43 -4.69
C GLY A 176 -10.87 0.56 -3.71
N HIS A 177 -10.46 1.80 -3.49
CA HIS A 177 -9.51 2.13 -2.46
C HIS A 177 -10.29 2.29 -1.15
N MET A 178 -10.74 1.16 -0.60
CA MET A 178 -11.62 1.07 0.56
C MET A 178 -11.37 -0.31 1.20
N PRO A 179 -11.27 -0.43 2.53
CA PRO A 179 -10.93 -1.67 3.20
C PRO A 179 -12.07 -2.66 3.04
N VAL A 180 -11.73 -3.94 2.96
CA VAL A 180 -12.73 -4.98 2.76
C VAL A 180 -13.55 -5.26 4.03
N SER A 181 -13.08 -4.81 5.18
CA SER A 181 -13.70 -4.99 6.49
C SER A 181 -14.00 -3.64 7.17
N GLY A 182 -15.18 -3.57 7.78
CA GLY A 182 -15.63 -2.44 8.61
C GLY A 182 -16.21 -1.23 7.86
N ASP A 183 -15.89 -1.00 6.59
CA ASP A 183 -16.51 0.09 5.83
C ASP A 183 -17.95 -0.27 5.36
N PRO A 184 -18.97 0.57 5.61
CA PRO A 184 -20.35 0.32 5.17
C PRO A 184 -20.57 0.47 3.64
N GLY A 185 -19.62 1.04 2.91
CA GLY A 185 -19.71 1.33 1.48
C GLY A 185 -19.83 0.07 0.62
N TRP A 186 -19.11 -1.00 0.96
CA TRP A 186 -19.25 -2.27 0.23
C TRP A 186 -20.65 -2.84 0.35
N GLU A 187 -21.28 -2.69 1.51
CA GLU A 187 -22.64 -3.18 1.73
C GLU A 187 -23.67 -2.37 0.94
N ALA A 188 -23.50 -1.03 0.87
CA ALA A 188 -24.35 -0.17 0.04
C ALA A 188 -24.30 -0.57 -1.45
N VAL A 189 -23.08 -0.73 -1.99
CA VAL A 189 -22.85 -1.14 -3.38
C VAL A 189 -23.40 -2.55 -3.65
N ARG A 190 -23.08 -3.51 -2.78
CA ARG A 190 -23.54 -4.90 -2.89
C ARG A 190 -25.06 -4.97 -2.85
N SER A 191 -25.70 -4.30 -1.90
CA SER A 191 -27.16 -4.29 -1.75
C SER A 191 -27.85 -3.68 -2.98
N LYS A 192 -27.32 -2.58 -3.52
CA LYS A 192 -27.87 -1.96 -4.74
C LYS A 192 -27.78 -2.88 -5.95
N ILE A 193 -26.64 -3.56 -6.15
CA ILE A 193 -26.47 -4.54 -7.22
C ILE A 193 -27.40 -5.75 -7.01
N ARG A 194 -27.47 -6.29 -5.79
CA ARG A 194 -28.29 -7.47 -5.44
C ARG A 194 -29.79 -7.23 -5.61
N ALA A 195 -30.27 -6.00 -5.46
CA ALA A 195 -31.65 -5.64 -5.74
C ALA A 195 -32.09 -5.94 -7.19
N ARG A 196 -31.12 -5.99 -8.12
CA ARG A 196 -31.36 -6.27 -9.54
C ARG A 196 -30.72 -7.57 -10.03
N PHE A 197 -29.65 -8.00 -9.38
CA PHE A 197 -28.88 -9.20 -9.70
C PHE A 197 -28.72 -10.10 -8.46
N PRO A 198 -29.76 -10.85 -8.06
CA PRO A 198 -29.76 -11.60 -6.80
C PRO A 198 -28.63 -12.63 -6.67
N ASP A 199 -28.26 -13.29 -7.77
CA ASP A 199 -27.32 -14.43 -7.77
C ASP A 199 -26.02 -14.18 -8.58
N THR A 200 -25.88 -13.04 -9.26
CA THR A 200 -24.71 -12.77 -10.12
C THR A 200 -23.44 -12.65 -9.26
N PRO A 201 -22.34 -13.36 -9.59
CA PRO A 201 -21.10 -13.25 -8.82
C PRO A 201 -20.58 -11.80 -8.74
N ILE A 202 -20.12 -11.40 -7.55
CA ILE A 202 -19.46 -10.10 -7.33
C ILE A 202 -18.07 -10.36 -6.72
N ALA A 203 -17.03 -9.92 -7.42
CA ALA A 203 -15.67 -9.88 -6.91
C ALA A 203 -15.36 -8.45 -6.46
N ILE A 204 -15.03 -8.26 -5.19
CA ILE A 204 -14.64 -6.96 -4.61
C ILE A 204 -13.14 -6.97 -4.31
N LEU A 205 -12.43 -5.97 -4.81
CA LEU A 205 -10.99 -5.80 -4.65
C LEU A 205 -10.78 -4.46 -3.92
N GLY A 206 -10.41 -4.55 -2.64
CA GLY A 206 -10.24 -3.41 -1.74
C GLY A 206 -8.77 -3.01 -1.53
N GLY A 207 -8.56 -1.98 -0.73
CA GLY A 207 -7.25 -1.39 -0.44
C GLY A 207 -7.30 -0.46 0.79
N HIS A 208 -6.42 0.53 0.83
CA HIS A 208 -6.33 1.59 1.84
C HIS A 208 -5.71 1.20 3.19
N THR A 209 -6.15 0.10 3.81
CA THR A 209 -5.70 -0.23 5.18
C THR A 209 -4.41 -1.03 5.26
N HIS A 210 -3.78 -1.30 4.11
CA HIS A 210 -2.48 -1.95 3.99
C HIS A 210 -2.43 -3.42 4.45
N VAL A 211 -3.59 -4.05 4.71
CA VAL A 211 -3.65 -5.40 5.27
C VAL A 211 -3.84 -6.49 4.21
N ARG A 212 -3.46 -7.72 4.55
CA ARG A 212 -3.98 -8.91 3.86
C ARG A 212 -5.32 -9.27 4.51
N ASP A 213 -6.42 -9.18 3.78
CA ASP A 213 -7.74 -9.56 4.31
C ASP A 213 -8.68 -10.11 3.22
N CYS A 214 -9.59 -10.99 3.62
CA CYS A 214 -10.59 -11.58 2.75
C CYS A 214 -11.86 -11.89 3.52
N ARG A 215 -13.00 -11.63 2.86
CA ARG A 215 -14.31 -11.93 3.41
C ARG A 215 -15.29 -12.42 2.36
N MET A 216 -16.02 -13.48 2.68
CA MET A 216 -17.25 -13.84 1.98
C MET A 216 -18.40 -12.99 2.54
N MET A 217 -18.91 -12.05 1.75
CA MET A 217 -20.04 -11.20 2.18
C MET A 217 -21.39 -11.92 2.01
N ASP A 218 -21.49 -12.78 1.00
CA ASP A 218 -22.58 -13.73 0.81
C ASP A 218 -22.05 -14.93 0.00
N GLY A 219 -22.91 -15.91 -0.33
CA GLY A 219 -22.49 -17.11 -1.05
C GLY A 219 -21.99 -16.88 -2.50
N GLN A 220 -22.11 -15.67 -3.02
CA GLN A 220 -21.77 -15.26 -4.39
C GLN A 220 -20.97 -13.94 -4.44
N THR A 221 -20.50 -13.44 -3.29
CA THR A 221 -19.70 -12.21 -3.18
C THR A 221 -18.49 -12.44 -2.27
N MET A 222 -17.29 -12.23 -2.81
CA MET A 222 -16.05 -12.23 -2.04
C MET A 222 -15.35 -10.88 -2.18
N ALA A 223 -14.83 -10.36 -1.06
CA ALA A 223 -13.96 -9.20 -1.00
C ALA A 223 -12.53 -9.62 -0.62
N LEU A 224 -11.52 -9.01 -1.25
CA LEU A 224 -10.09 -9.28 -1.03
C LEU A 224 -9.29 -7.97 -0.99
N GLU A 225 -8.39 -7.84 -0.01
CA GLU A 225 -7.42 -6.75 0.14
C GLU A 225 -6.00 -7.32 0.10
N SER A 226 -5.08 -6.62 -0.57
CA SER A 226 -3.82 -7.21 -1.05
C SER A 226 -2.57 -6.63 -0.40
N GLY A 227 -2.62 -6.21 0.86
CA GLY A 227 -1.45 -5.70 1.58
C GLY A 227 -0.98 -4.32 1.09
N ARG A 228 0.33 -4.08 1.13
CA ARG A 228 0.97 -2.80 0.78
C ARG A 228 2.35 -2.95 0.12
N TYR A 229 2.86 -1.84 -0.40
CA TYR A 229 4.28 -1.59 -0.73
C TYR A 229 4.94 -2.62 -1.66
N MET A 230 4.15 -3.25 -2.55
CA MET A 230 4.63 -4.36 -3.37
C MET A 230 5.22 -5.52 -2.54
N GLU A 231 4.76 -5.74 -1.31
CA GLU A 231 5.10 -6.91 -0.49
C GLU A 231 4.19 -8.10 -0.82
N THR A 232 2.99 -7.83 -1.35
CA THR A 232 1.94 -8.82 -1.58
C THR A 232 1.31 -8.65 -2.95
N ILE A 233 1.11 -9.75 -3.66
CA ILE A 233 0.22 -9.87 -4.82
C ILE A 233 -1.00 -10.68 -4.40
N GLY A 234 -2.17 -10.04 -4.31
CA GLY A 234 -3.43 -10.73 -4.06
C GLY A 234 -3.90 -11.50 -5.29
N PHE A 235 -4.35 -12.74 -5.07
CA PHE A 235 -4.92 -13.59 -6.11
C PHE A 235 -6.32 -14.04 -5.70
N MET A 236 -7.32 -13.67 -6.50
CA MET A 236 -8.70 -14.12 -6.39
C MET A 236 -9.05 -15.04 -7.56
N GLY A 237 -9.48 -16.27 -7.26
CA GLY A 237 -9.94 -17.24 -8.25
C GLY A 237 -11.45 -17.42 -8.21
N LEU A 238 -12.11 -17.33 -9.37
CA LEU A 238 -13.54 -17.63 -9.55
C LEU A 238 -13.69 -18.85 -10.45
N LYS A 239 -14.14 -19.97 -9.88
CA LYS A 239 -14.38 -21.22 -10.61
C LYS A 239 -15.84 -21.35 -11.00
N ASP A 240 -16.10 -22.03 -12.11
CA ASP A 240 -17.42 -22.41 -12.64
C ASP A 240 -18.25 -21.26 -13.26
N LEU A 241 -17.64 -20.10 -13.53
CA LEU A 241 -18.29 -19.00 -14.27
C LEU A 241 -18.79 -19.43 -15.66
N GLN A 242 -17.96 -20.13 -16.44
CA GLN A 242 -18.37 -20.65 -17.76
C GLN A 242 -19.50 -21.67 -17.68
N LYS A 243 -19.47 -22.53 -16.65
CA LYS A 243 -20.54 -23.50 -16.41
C LYS A 243 -21.86 -22.78 -16.10
N ARG A 244 -21.81 -21.76 -15.23
CA ARG A 244 -22.96 -20.90 -14.92
C ARG A 244 -23.51 -20.20 -16.16
N LYS A 245 -22.63 -19.62 -16.98
CA LYS A 245 -23.01 -18.96 -18.25
C LYS A 245 -23.76 -19.89 -19.19
N ARG A 246 -23.22 -21.10 -19.43
CA ARG A 246 -23.86 -22.13 -20.26
C ARG A 246 -25.21 -22.60 -19.72
N ALA A 247 -25.41 -22.52 -18.40
CA ALA A 247 -26.67 -22.82 -17.74
C ALA A 247 -27.66 -21.63 -17.72
N GLY A 248 -27.44 -20.60 -18.53
CA GLY A 248 -28.29 -19.40 -18.58
C GLY A 248 -28.20 -18.56 -17.30
N ASN A 249 -26.98 -18.36 -16.79
CA ASN A 249 -26.69 -17.64 -15.55
C ASN A 249 -27.38 -18.24 -14.31
N ARG A 250 -27.39 -19.58 -14.23
CA ARG A 250 -27.89 -20.36 -13.08
C ARG A 250 -26.78 -21.16 -12.43
N GLY A 251 -26.90 -21.37 -11.11
CA GLY A 251 -25.93 -22.12 -10.30
C GLY A 251 -24.86 -21.24 -9.64
N LYS A 252 -24.13 -21.80 -8.67
CA LYS A 252 -23.15 -21.05 -7.87
C LYS A 252 -21.73 -21.14 -8.44
N VAL A 253 -20.90 -20.14 -8.14
CA VAL A 253 -19.46 -20.15 -8.42
C VAL A 253 -18.70 -20.47 -7.13
N LYS A 254 -17.46 -20.94 -7.27
CA LYS A 254 -16.57 -21.14 -6.12
C LYS A 254 -15.46 -20.10 -6.12
N PHE A 255 -15.35 -19.37 -5.02
CA PHE A 255 -14.26 -18.43 -4.79
C PHE A 255 -13.07 -19.11 -4.09
N THR A 256 -11.87 -18.62 -4.40
CA THR A 256 -10.61 -18.98 -3.74
C THR A 256 -9.73 -17.74 -3.65
N ARG A 257 -8.85 -17.67 -2.66
CA ARG A 257 -7.91 -16.57 -2.50
C ARG A 257 -6.50 -17.06 -2.14
N ARG A 258 -5.50 -16.25 -2.45
CA ARG A 258 -4.10 -16.42 -2.06
C ARG A 258 -3.43 -15.04 -1.92
N TYR A 259 -2.58 -14.86 -0.93
CA TYR A 259 -1.64 -13.73 -0.85
C TYR A 259 -0.26 -14.26 -1.22
N ILE A 260 0.30 -13.73 -2.31
CA ILE A 260 1.58 -14.19 -2.84
C ILE A 260 2.64 -13.18 -2.41
N ASP A 261 3.69 -13.63 -1.71
CA ASP A 261 4.82 -12.75 -1.44
C ASP A 261 5.45 -12.27 -2.75
N SER A 262 5.64 -10.97 -2.85
CA SER A 262 6.11 -10.33 -4.08
C SER A 262 7.62 -10.47 -4.24
N ASN A 263 8.06 -11.68 -4.59
CA ASN A 263 9.45 -11.97 -4.88
C ASN A 263 9.61 -12.98 -6.03
N PRO A 264 10.78 -13.00 -6.72
CA PRO A 264 11.00 -13.89 -7.85
C PRO A 264 10.81 -15.38 -7.53
N ARG A 265 11.14 -15.86 -6.33
CA ARG A 265 11.02 -17.29 -5.99
C ARG A 265 9.55 -17.71 -5.99
N ASN A 266 8.69 -16.91 -5.40
CA ASN A 266 7.25 -17.16 -5.34
C ASN A 266 6.62 -17.06 -6.73
N PHE A 267 7.02 -16.07 -7.54
CA PHE A 267 6.55 -15.97 -8.93
C PHE A 267 6.94 -17.20 -9.75
N ALA A 268 8.19 -17.67 -9.64
CA ALA A 268 8.66 -18.88 -10.31
C ALA A 268 7.90 -20.13 -9.81
N HIS A 269 7.67 -20.24 -8.50
CA HIS A 269 6.90 -21.33 -7.90
C HIS A 269 5.47 -21.43 -8.49
N HIS A 270 4.72 -20.32 -8.53
CA HIS A 270 3.35 -20.30 -9.06
C HIS A 270 3.29 -20.55 -10.57
N LEU A 271 4.35 -20.19 -11.30
CA LEU A 271 4.51 -20.51 -12.72
C LEU A 271 5.00 -21.93 -12.98
N LYS A 272 5.40 -22.67 -11.93
CA LYS A 272 6.07 -23.99 -12.01
C LYS A 272 7.35 -23.95 -12.83
N LEU A 273 8.14 -22.89 -12.65
CA LEU A 273 9.47 -22.75 -13.27
C LEU A 273 10.52 -23.44 -12.42
N THR A 274 11.60 -23.87 -13.06
CA THR A 274 12.72 -24.53 -12.38
C THR A 274 13.73 -23.53 -11.83
N SER A 275 13.75 -22.32 -12.39
CA SER A 275 14.63 -21.22 -12.01
C SER A 275 13.92 -19.87 -12.07
N THR A 276 14.33 -18.94 -11.21
CA THR A 276 13.87 -17.55 -11.25
C THR A 276 14.37 -16.79 -12.48
N ARG A 277 15.44 -17.26 -13.14
CA ARG A 277 15.94 -16.68 -14.41
C ARG A 277 14.91 -16.74 -15.53
N GLU A 278 14.08 -17.77 -15.52
CA GLU A 278 13.02 -17.98 -16.50
C GLU A 278 11.85 -16.98 -16.38
N LEU A 279 11.88 -16.07 -15.39
CA LEU A 279 10.91 -14.99 -15.23
C LEU A 279 11.22 -13.76 -16.08
N ALA A 280 12.47 -13.62 -16.53
CA ALA A 280 12.89 -12.44 -17.26
C ALA A 280 12.16 -12.35 -18.60
N THR A 281 11.80 -11.13 -18.99
CA THR A 281 11.09 -10.82 -20.24
C THR A 281 11.71 -9.58 -20.84
N LYS A 282 11.70 -9.41 -22.18
CA LYS A 282 12.22 -8.19 -22.83
C LYS A 282 11.59 -6.93 -22.24
N LYS A 283 10.27 -6.96 -22.01
CA LYS A 283 9.49 -5.87 -21.39
C LYS A 283 9.89 -5.62 -19.93
N GLY A 284 10.03 -6.68 -19.13
CA GLY A 284 10.46 -6.58 -17.73
C GLY A 284 11.88 -6.03 -17.58
N SER A 285 12.82 -6.47 -18.42
CA SER A 285 14.19 -5.94 -18.47
C SER A 285 14.21 -4.46 -18.86
N PHE A 286 13.38 -4.05 -19.83
CA PHE A 286 13.26 -2.65 -20.21
C PHE A 286 12.69 -1.78 -19.08
N ILE A 287 11.62 -2.22 -18.41
CA ILE A 287 11.08 -1.53 -17.22
C ILE A 287 12.17 -1.38 -16.16
N ARG A 288 12.92 -2.45 -15.87
CA ARG A 288 14.01 -2.42 -14.90
C ARG A 288 15.08 -1.40 -15.28
N PHE A 289 15.52 -1.41 -16.54
CA PHE A 289 16.50 -0.46 -17.05
C PHE A 289 16.03 1.00 -16.87
N ILE A 290 14.77 1.30 -17.15
CA ILE A 290 14.20 2.64 -16.95
C ILE A 290 14.20 3.03 -15.47
N MET A 291 13.80 2.13 -14.57
CA MET A 291 13.83 2.37 -13.12
C MET A 291 15.25 2.63 -12.61
N ASP A 292 16.25 1.89 -13.10
CA ASP A 292 17.66 2.08 -12.73
C ASP A 292 18.17 3.44 -13.24
N ALA A 293 17.85 3.81 -14.48
CA ALA A 293 18.23 5.09 -15.06
C ALA A 293 17.61 6.28 -14.32
N ILE A 294 16.34 6.18 -13.91
CA ILE A 294 15.67 7.21 -13.08
C ILE A 294 16.34 7.30 -11.70
N SER A 295 16.60 6.16 -11.08
CA SER A 295 17.24 6.10 -9.76
C SER A 295 18.62 6.76 -9.77
N GLU A 296 19.40 6.54 -10.83
CA GLU A 296 20.69 7.20 -11.06
C GLU A 296 20.53 8.70 -11.33
N ALA A 297 19.65 9.08 -12.26
CA ALA A 297 19.43 10.48 -12.65
C ALA A 297 18.92 11.34 -11.47
N TRP A 298 18.11 10.77 -10.60
CA TRP A 298 17.60 11.43 -9.40
C TRP A 298 18.50 11.23 -8.18
N ASN A 299 19.63 10.53 -8.34
CA ASN A 299 20.60 10.29 -7.29
C ASN A 299 19.95 9.69 -6.03
N LEU A 300 19.04 8.73 -6.20
CA LEU A 300 18.32 8.07 -5.11
C LEU A 300 19.26 7.25 -4.22
N SER A 301 20.37 6.77 -4.79
CA SER A 301 21.44 6.08 -4.05
C SER A 301 22.39 7.02 -3.29
N ARG A 302 22.16 8.35 -3.31
CA ARG A 302 22.97 9.31 -2.54
C ARG A 302 22.92 8.95 -1.07
N LEU A 303 24.08 8.67 -0.47
CA LEU A 303 24.19 8.35 0.94
C LEU A 303 24.03 9.60 1.81
N HIS A 304 23.19 9.52 2.84
CA HIS A 304 23.13 10.50 3.93
C HIS A 304 23.96 10.06 5.15
N GLY A 305 23.97 8.76 5.47
CA GLY A 305 24.77 8.22 6.58
C GLY A 305 24.75 6.69 6.65
N VAL A 306 25.41 6.11 7.65
CA VAL A 306 25.40 4.66 7.94
C VAL A 306 24.76 4.44 9.31
N VAL A 307 23.54 3.90 9.30
CA VAL A 307 22.76 3.60 10.50
C VAL A 307 23.46 2.49 11.31
N PRO A 308 23.74 2.71 12.61
CA PRO A 308 24.53 1.77 13.41
C PRO A 308 23.78 0.50 13.79
N GLN A 309 22.44 0.55 13.82
CA GLN A 309 21.55 -0.55 14.20
C GLN A 309 20.18 -0.39 13.55
N ASP A 310 19.34 -1.42 13.62
CA ASP A 310 17.96 -1.32 13.14
C ASP A 310 17.12 -0.51 14.15
N TYR A 311 16.28 0.38 13.64
CA TYR A 311 15.25 1.09 14.40
C TYR A 311 13.88 0.75 13.82
N TYR A 312 13.06 0.10 14.64
CA TYR A 312 11.78 -0.44 14.24
C TYR A 312 10.64 0.51 14.56
N LEU A 313 9.71 0.67 13.62
CA LEU A 313 8.54 1.53 13.80
C LEU A 313 7.58 0.95 14.85
N ASP A 314 7.30 -0.36 14.76
CA ASP A 314 6.27 -1.02 15.56
C ASP A 314 6.71 -2.34 16.21
N ARG A 315 7.93 -2.83 15.97
CA ARG A 315 8.37 -4.16 16.47
C ARG A 315 8.77 -4.20 17.94
N VAL A 316 9.13 -3.06 18.53
CA VAL A 316 9.60 -2.93 19.92
C VAL A 316 8.86 -1.79 20.62
N PRO A 317 8.70 -1.81 21.96
CA PRO A 317 7.95 -0.77 22.68
C PRO A 317 8.57 0.61 22.50
N TYR A 318 7.72 1.65 22.54
CA TYR A 318 8.20 3.01 22.77
C TYR A 318 8.96 3.08 24.11
N GLY A 319 10.10 3.76 24.11
CA GLY A 319 11.11 3.74 25.18
C GLY A 319 12.26 2.75 24.94
N ASP A 320 12.14 1.78 24.03
CA ASP A 320 13.25 0.88 23.67
C ASP A 320 14.31 1.61 22.82
N ASN A 321 15.58 1.23 22.98
CA ASN A 321 16.71 1.80 22.23
C ASN A 321 16.65 1.52 20.72
N SER A 322 15.91 0.50 20.30
CA SER A 322 15.67 0.14 18.90
C SER A 322 14.32 0.65 18.39
N SER A 323 13.59 1.45 19.17
CA SER A 323 12.33 2.06 18.71
C SER A 323 12.63 3.30 17.86
N LEU A 324 12.08 3.31 16.64
CA LEU A 324 12.16 4.46 15.74
C LEU A 324 11.46 5.69 16.32
N LEU A 325 10.37 5.47 17.07
CA LEU A 325 9.62 6.55 17.71
C LEU A 325 10.36 7.13 18.91
N SER A 326 11.08 6.31 19.70
CA SER A 326 12.00 6.82 20.74
C SER A 326 13.13 7.63 20.10
N LEU A 327 13.76 7.09 19.05
CA LEU A 327 14.81 7.82 18.32
C LEU A 327 14.29 9.17 17.81
N LEU A 328 13.06 9.20 17.27
CA LEU A 328 12.41 10.41 16.79
C LEU A 328 12.26 11.44 17.92
N ALA A 329 11.64 11.05 19.03
CA ALA A 329 11.33 11.93 20.16
C ALA A 329 12.59 12.45 20.89
N ASP A 330 13.52 11.53 21.16
CA ASP A 330 14.66 11.78 22.06
C ASP A 330 15.87 12.36 21.33
N GLN A 331 16.01 12.12 20.01
CA GLN A 331 17.19 12.54 19.28
C GLN A 331 16.89 13.33 18.01
N VAL A 332 15.99 12.86 17.13
CA VAL A 332 15.78 13.49 15.83
C VAL A 332 15.10 14.85 15.97
N LEU A 333 13.96 14.94 16.64
CA LEU A 333 13.25 16.21 16.87
C LEU A 333 14.13 17.26 17.58
N PRO A 334 14.84 16.96 18.69
CA PRO A 334 15.65 17.96 19.38
C PRO A 334 16.91 18.36 18.60
N LYS A 335 17.52 17.47 17.80
CA LYS A 335 18.75 17.79 17.04
C LYS A 335 18.49 18.34 15.64
N VAL A 336 17.32 18.11 15.06
CA VAL A 336 16.97 18.54 13.69
C VAL A 336 15.93 19.65 13.71
N VAL A 337 14.77 19.45 14.35
CA VAL A 337 13.66 20.41 14.29
C VAL A 337 13.93 21.64 15.14
N ARG A 338 14.28 21.46 16.42
CA ARG A 338 14.51 22.58 17.35
C ARG A 338 15.53 23.61 16.84
N PRO A 339 16.73 23.24 16.33
CA PRO A 339 17.70 24.22 15.83
C PRO A 339 17.35 24.83 14.46
N SER A 340 16.28 24.37 13.80
CA SER A 340 15.88 24.89 12.49
C SER A 340 15.36 26.32 12.54
N GLU A 341 14.83 26.77 13.67
CA GLU A 341 14.40 28.16 13.88
C GLU A 341 15.45 28.96 14.68
N LYS A 342 16.40 29.55 13.95
CA LYS A 342 17.55 30.25 14.55
C LYS A 342 17.16 31.44 15.42
N SER A 343 16.04 32.11 15.11
CA SER A 343 15.58 33.28 15.89
C SER A 343 15.06 32.90 17.29
N ARG A 344 14.74 31.62 17.49
CA ARG A 344 14.15 31.07 18.73
C ARG A 344 15.06 30.07 19.44
N LYS A 345 16.36 30.02 19.08
CA LYS A 345 17.34 29.06 19.64
C LYS A 345 17.46 29.09 21.18
N ASP A 346 17.18 30.23 21.81
CA ASP A 346 17.29 30.44 23.26
C ASP A 346 15.93 30.25 23.97
N LYS A 347 14.87 29.88 23.24
CA LYS A 347 13.53 29.62 23.76
C LYS A 347 13.34 28.12 24.02
N LYS A 348 12.72 27.80 25.15
CA LYS A 348 12.25 26.44 25.48
C LYS A 348 11.14 26.05 24.49
N SER A 349 11.20 24.84 23.92
CA SER A 349 10.22 24.39 22.93
C SER A 349 9.73 22.97 23.19
N LEU A 350 8.42 22.77 23.11
CA LEU A 350 7.77 21.46 23.04
C LEU A 350 7.50 21.13 21.57
N VAL A 351 8.08 20.04 21.06
CA VAL A 351 7.88 19.62 19.66
C VAL A 351 6.96 18.40 19.62
N LEU A 352 5.85 18.45 18.89
CA LEU A 352 4.82 17.41 18.80
C LEU A 352 4.69 16.92 17.35
N ILE A 353 4.57 15.61 17.16
CA ILE A 353 4.39 15.00 15.84
C ILE A 353 3.57 13.72 15.94
N ASN A 354 2.78 13.41 14.90
CA ASN A 354 2.08 12.12 14.80
C ASN A 354 3.05 11.00 14.40
N SER A 355 2.90 9.80 14.95
CA SER A 355 3.74 8.66 14.57
C SER A 355 3.55 8.23 13.12
N GLY A 356 2.35 8.37 12.55
CA GLY A 356 2.04 7.99 11.16
C GLY A 356 2.69 8.86 10.07
N SER A 357 3.43 9.91 10.46
CA SER A 357 4.35 10.60 9.54
C SER A 357 5.57 9.73 9.18
N GLN A 358 5.77 8.63 9.92
CA GLN A 358 6.78 7.61 9.67
C GLN A 358 6.12 6.37 9.06
N ARG A 359 6.68 5.85 7.96
CA ARG A 359 6.03 4.86 7.09
C ARG A 359 6.76 3.52 7.03
N PHE A 360 8.01 3.48 7.52
CA PHE A 360 8.83 2.28 7.48
C PHE A 360 9.93 2.29 8.57
N ASP A 361 10.49 1.11 8.81
CA ASP A 361 11.67 0.94 9.67
C ASP A 361 12.90 1.65 9.08
N VAL A 362 13.85 2.04 9.95
CA VAL A 362 15.19 2.45 9.55
C VAL A 362 16.15 1.30 9.81
N TYR A 363 16.61 0.61 8.76
CA TYR A 363 17.55 -0.50 8.91
C TYR A 363 19.01 -0.07 9.04
N SER A 364 19.78 -0.87 9.77
CA SER A 364 21.23 -0.78 9.88
C SER A 364 21.92 -0.84 8.52
N GLY A 365 22.96 -0.02 8.35
CA GLY A 365 23.69 0.10 7.11
C GLY A 365 23.40 1.42 6.38
N PRO A 366 23.59 1.47 5.05
CA PRO A 366 23.41 2.68 4.27
C PRO A 366 21.99 3.27 4.42
N PHE A 367 21.89 4.54 4.83
CA PHE A 367 20.68 5.35 4.73
C PHE A 367 20.86 6.33 3.59
N ASN A 368 20.14 6.10 2.49
CA ASN A 368 20.26 6.86 1.25
C ASN A 368 19.03 7.74 0.98
N ARG A 369 19.07 8.51 -0.11
CA ARG A 369 17.99 9.41 -0.51
C ARG A 369 16.70 8.66 -0.85
N ASN A 370 16.74 7.40 -1.29
CA ASN A 370 15.55 6.58 -1.44
C ASN A 370 14.92 6.26 -0.06
N ASP A 371 15.75 5.91 0.92
CA ASP A 371 15.31 5.60 2.29
C ASP A 371 14.65 6.81 2.97
N GLN A 372 15.08 8.03 2.65
CA GLN A 372 14.40 9.26 3.07
C GLN A 372 12.90 9.22 2.73
N TYR A 373 12.54 8.89 1.48
CA TYR A 373 11.13 8.85 1.05
C TYR A 373 10.40 7.61 1.55
N ILE A 374 11.10 6.48 1.75
CA ILE A 374 10.50 5.26 2.32
C ILE A 374 10.12 5.49 3.79
N VAL A 375 10.98 6.14 4.57
CA VAL A 375 10.78 6.28 6.03
C VAL A 375 9.85 7.45 6.37
N SER A 376 10.03 8.61 5.74
CA SER A 376 9.17 9.78 5.98
C SER A 376 8.93 10.53 4.67
N PRO A 377 7.90 10.17 3.87
CA PRO A 377 7.68 10.76 2.55
C PRO A 377 7.07 12.17 2.59
N PHE A 378 6.34 12.51 3.65
CA PHE A 378 5.52 13.72 3.69
C PHE A 378 6.36 15.00 3.80
N LYS A 379 5.90 16.06 3.13
CA LYS A 379 6.56 17.38 3.13
C LYS A 379 5.89 18.36 4.12
N ASP A 380 5.32 17.84 5.21
CA ASP A 380 4.60 18.65 6.19
C ASP A 380 5.54 19.66 6.83
N ASN A 381 5.11 20.92 6.90
CA ASN A 381 5.89 21.96 7.58
C ASN A 381 5.67 21.87 9.08
N PHE A 382 6.67 22.32 9.84
CA PHE A 382 6.47 22.62 11.25
C PHE A 382 5.93 24.05 11.40
N LEU A 383 4.86 24.19 12.17
CA LEU A 383 4.32 25.45 12.66
C LEU A 383 4.61 25.56 14.15
N TYR A 384 4.50 26.77 14.68
CA TYR A 384 4.53 26.98 16.13
C TYR A 384 3.54 28.03 16.61
N MET A 385 3.11 27.85 17.85
CA MET A 385 2.47 28.87 18.68
C MET A 385 3.50 29.39 19.68
N ALA A 386 3.73 30.69 19.67
CA ALA A 386 4.75 31.33 20.50
C ALA A 386 4.31 31.48 21.96
N ASP A 387 5.28 31.38 22.87
CA ASP A 387 5.18 31.81 24.27
C ASP A 387 3.91 31.30 25.00
N VAL A 388 3.61 30.01 24.87
CA VAL A 388 2.49 29.32 25.53
C VAL A 388 2.89 28.97 26.98
N PRO A 389 2.07 29.28 27.99
CA PRO A 389 2.32 28.84 29.37
C PRO A 389 2.52 27.33 29.47
N TRP A 390 3.55 26.88 30.19
CA TRP A 390 3.91 25.48 30.31
C TRP A 390 2.79 24.64 30.93
N GLY A 391 2.04 25.21 31.89
CA GLY A 391 0.88 24.58 32.50
C GLY A 391 -0.18 24.12 31.49
N LEU A 392 -0.31 24.83 30.37
CA LEU A 392 -1.15 24.48 29.22
C LEU A 392 -0.42 23.54 28.26
N ALA A 393 0.80 23.91 27.86
CA ALA A 393 1.56 23.19 26.84
C ALA A 393 1.80 21.71 27.21
N LYS A 394 2.10 21.41 28.48
CA LYS A 394 2.34 20.05 28.97
C LYS A 394 1.12 19.13 28.86
N GLN A 395 -0.09 19.67 28.71
CA GLN A 395 -1.31 18.89 28.56
C GLN A 395 -1.58 18.49 27.10
N LEU A 396 -0.93 19.13 26.13
CA LEU A 396 -1.27 18.99 24.72
C LEU A 396 -1.01 17.58 24.17
N LEU A 397 0.08 16.92 24.58
CA LEU A 397 0.34 15.54 24.15
C LEU A 397 -0.77 14.59 24.62
N ASN A 398 -1.13 14.65 25.91
CA ASN A 398 -2.24 13.86 26.44
C ASN A 398 -3.58 14.25 25.79
N GLY A 399 -3.75 15.55 25.51
CA GLY A 399 -4.87 16.06 24.73
C GLY A 399 -4.97 15.35 23.39
N LEU A 400 -3.92 15.35 22.57
CA LEU A 400 -3.88 14.69 21.27
C LEU A 400 -4.24 13.19 21.35
N ILE A 401 -3.72 12.49 22.37
CA ILE A 401 -3.96 11.05 22.58
C ILE A 401 -5.40 10.77 23.02
N THR A 402 -6.02 11.66 23.79
CA THR A 402 -7.36 11.46 24.36
C THR A 402 -8.47 12.16 23.57
N PHE A 403 -8.11 13.09 22.70
CA PHE A 403 -9.04 13.90 21.94
C PHE A 403 -9.84 13.03 20.98
N LYS A 404 -11.15 12.94 21.25
CA LYS A 404 -12.11 12.12 20.50
C LYS A 404 -11.74 10.63 20.46
N LYS A 405 -11.26 10.08 21.59
CA LYS A 405 -11.45 8.65 21.86
C LYS A 405 -12.96 8.39 22.07
N GLY A 406 -13.72 8.32 20.98
CA GLY A 406 -15.01 7.62 20.98
C GLY A 406 -14.76 6.18 21.41
N ALA A 407 -15.62 5.64 22.28
CA ALA A 407 -15.49 4.31 22.86
C ALA A 407 -15.28 3.24 21.77
N MET A 408 -14.04 2.76 21.63
CA MET A 408 -13.70 1.64 20.76
C MET A 408 -14.04 0.35 21.48
N VAL A 409 -15.06 -0.35 20.99
CA VAL A 409 -15.34 -1.73 21.41
C VAL A 409 -14.29 -2.64 20.79
N GLU A 410 -13.46 -3.22 21.64
CA GLU A 410 -12.52 -4.30 21.32
C GLU A 410 -13.31 -5.53 20.82
N LEU A 411 -12.91 -6.13 19.70
CA LEU A 411 -13.58 -7.33 19.17
C LEU A 411 -12.61 -8.47 18.87
N LEU A 412 -12.64 -9.45 19.76
CA LEU A 412 -12.05 -10.80 19.73
C LEU A 412 -12.51 -11.69 18.56
N GLN A 413 -13.09 -11.16 17.48
CA GLN A 413 -13.79 -11.98 16.47
C GLN A 413 -13.50 -11.61 15.01
N GLY A 414 -12.36 -10.97 14.72
CA GLY A 414 -11.91 -10.77 13.33
C GLY A 414 -12.85 -9.93 12.46
N THR A 415 -13.72 -9.15 13.10
CA THR A 415 -14.54 -8.11 12.47
C THR A 415 -14.11 -6.77 13.05
N THR A 416 -13.45 -5.95 12.25
CA THR A 416 -13.24 -4.54 12.58
C THR A 416 -14.60 -3.85 12.47
N GLN A 417 -15.38 -3.81 13.55
CA GLN A 417 -16.59 -2.98 13.61
C GLN A 417 -16.20 -1.60 14.14
N TYR A 418 -16.22 -0.60 13.26
CA TYR A 418 -16.03 0.80 13.66
C TYR A 418 -17.25 1.27 14.45
N SER A 419 -17.10 1.43 15.76
CA SER A 419 -18.16 1.94 16.63
C SER A 419 -18.05 3.47 16.76
N GLY A 420 -18.85 4.20 15.98
CA GLY A 420 -19.13 5.62 16.20
C GLY A 420 -18.60 6.59 15.13
N GLY A 421 -19.14 7.81 15.15
CA GLY A 421 -18.82 8.86 14.17
C GLY A 421 -17.35 9.32 14.20
N ASP A 422 -16.68 9.22 15.35
CA ASP A 422 -15.26 9.59 15.49
C ASP A 422 -14.31 8.57 14.81
N ALA A 423 -14.67 7.28 14.79
CA ALA A 423 -13.92 6.25 14.08
C ALA A 423 -14.00 6.44 12.55
N LEU A 424 -15.19 6.80 12.06
CA LEU A 424 -15.42 7.12 10.64
C LEU A 424 -14.71 8.41 10.22
N LEU A 425 -14.59 9.40 11.12
CA LEU A 425 -13.83 10.63 10.89
C LEU A 425 -12.32 10.40 10.86
N ARG A 426 -11.76 9.58 11.78
CA ARG A 426 -10.34 9.21 11.77
C ARG A 426 -9.96 8.43 10.51
N TYR A 427 -10.79 7.46 10.16
CA TYR A 427 -10.71 6.71 8.90
C TYR A 427 -10.82 7.63 7.67
N GLY A 428 -11.84 8.48 7.62
CA GLY A 428 -12.03 9.51 6.60
C GLY A 428 -10.89 10.55 6.52
N SER A 429 -10.04 10.61 7.55
CA SER A 429 -8.88 11.49 7.65
C SER A 429 -7.53 10.81 7.39
N GLY A 430 -7.50 9.56 6.90
CA GLY A 430 -6.25 8.94 6.43
C GLY A 430 -5.28 8.43 7.51
N PHE A 431 -5.71 8.35 8.77
CA PHE A 431 -4.90 7.74 9.84
C PHE A 431 -4.96 6.21 9.74
N MET A 432 -4.07 5.60 8.96
CA MET A 432 -4.12 4.16 8.64
C MET A 432 -3.18 3.28 9.47
N ASP A 433 -2.11 3.86 10.02
CA ASP A 433 -1.12 3.07 10.76
C ASP A 433 -1.73 2.45 12.03
N ASP A 434 -2.69 3.10 12.68
CA ASP A 434 -3.41 2.51 13.82
C ASP A 434 -4.24 1.28 13.42
N ILE A 435 -4.86 1.29 12.23
CA ILE A 435 -5.63 0.17 11.70
C ILE A 435 -4.70 -1.00 11.39
N PHE A 436 -3.58 -0.77 10.73
CA PHE A 436 -2.60 -1.81 10.42
C PHE A 436 -2.00 -2.44 11.69
N VAL A 437 -1.61 -1.60 12.66
CA VAL A 437 -1.12 -2.01 13.99
C VAL A 437 -2.15 -2.88 14.71
N ARG A 438 -3.43 -2.47 14.74
CA ARG A 438 -4.52 -3.28 15.34
C ARG A 438 -4.74 -4.58 14.59
N TRP A 439 -4.67 -4.56 13.27
CA TRP A 439 -4.75 -5.78 12.46
C TRP A 439 -3.61 -6.73 12.83
N GLN A 440 -2.36 -6.27 12.89
CA GLN A 440 -1.21 -7.08 13.31
C GLN A 440 -1.41 -7.69 14.70
N LYS A 441 -1.86 -6.88 15.69
CA LYS A 441 -2.24 -7.39 17.03
C LYS A 441 -3.22 -8.55 16.92
N SER A 442 -4.28 -8.38 16.12
CA SER A 442 -5.30 -9.40 15.93
C SER A 442 -4.76 -10.67 15.26
N GLN A 443 -3.84 -10.55 14.30
CA GLN A 443 -3.24 -11.70 13.62
C GLN A 443 -2.33 -12.49 14.56
N TRP A 444 -1.54 -11.78 15.37
CA TRP A 444 -0.67 -12.38 16.37
C TRP A 444 -1.47 -13.21 17.39
N PHE A 445 -2.53 -12.62 17.93
CA PHE A 445 -3.40 -13.29 18.88
C PHE A 445 -4.01 -14.57 18.31
N LYS A 446 -4.57 -14.50 17.09
CA LYS A 446 -5.13 -15.66 16.40
C LYS A 446 -4.06 -16.72 16.11
N PHE A 447 -2.82 -16.31 15.81
CA PHE A 447 -1.70 -17.22 15.63
C PHE A 447 -1.35 -17.97 16.93
N LEU A 448 -1.21 -17.27 18.06
CA LEU A 448 -0.91 -17.90 19.35
C LEU A 448 -2.00 -18.90 19.76
N GLN A 449 -3.27 -18.53 19.59
CA GLN A 449 -4.39 -19.44 19.84
C GLN A 449 -4.34 -20.70 18.96
N ALA A 450 -4.03 -20.55 17.67
CA ALA A 450 -3.90 -21.67 16.75
C ALA A 450 -2.73 -22.58 17.15
N GLU A 451 -1.58 -22.00 17.53
CA GLU A 451 -0.41 -22.77 17.97
C GLU A 451 -0.71 -23.55 19.26
N GLN A 452 -1.40 -22.93 20.22
CA GLN A 452 -1.80 -23.58 21.46
C GLN A 452 -2.77 -24.75 21.19
N ALA A 453 -3.75 -24.55 20.30
CA ALA A 453 -4.69 -25.60 19.90
C ALA A 453 -3.97 -26.76 19.20
N ASP A 454 -3.01 -26.48 18.33
CA ASP A 454 -2.22 -27.51 17.65
C ASP A 454 -1.32 -28.29 18.62
N ARG A 455 -0.69 -27.61 19.60
CA ARG A 455 0.06 -28.27 20.68
C ARG A 455 -0.84 -29.17 21.52
N GLN A 456 -2.05 -28.72 21.86
CA GLN A 456 -3.03 -29.53 22.59
C GLN A 456 -3.49 -30.75 21.77
N ARG A 457 -3.73 -30.59 20.46
CA ARG A 457 -4.05 -31.72 19.56
C ARG A 457 -2.90 -32.70 19.44
N ALA A 458 -1.67 -32.22 19.30
CA ALA A 458 -0.48 -33.06 19.22
C ALA A 458 -0.25 -33.83 20.53
N ALA A 459 -0.43 -33.19 21.68
CA ALA A 459 -0.38 -33.83 22.99
C ALA A 459 -1.50 -34.86 23.16
N ALA A 460 -2.74 -34.55 22.76
CA ALA A 460 -3.87 -35.48 22.80
C ALA A 460 -3.74 -36.66 21.81
N ALA A 461 -2.99 -36.48 20.73
CA ALA A 461 -2.66 -37.56 19.80
C ALA A 461 -1.50 -38.44 20.29
N ALA A 462 -0.64 -37.90 21.15
CA ALA A 462 0.48 -38.63 21.77
C ALA A 462 0.06 -39.41 23.02
N ASP A 463 -0.82 -38.83 23.84
CA ASP A 463 -1.36 -39.45 25.05
C ASP A 463 -2.79 -39.91 24.80
N GLY A 464 -2.98 -41.21 24.60
CA GLY A 464 -4.30 -41.83 24.49
C GLY A 464 -5.17 -41.54 25.73
N ALA A 465 -5.97 -40.47 25.64
CA ALA A 465 -7.01 -40.00 26.57
C ALA A 465 -6.64 -39.92 28.07
N SER A 466 -6.53 -38.70 28.62
CA SER A 466 -7.42 -38.22 29.70
C SER A 466 -7.02 -36.85 30.28
N ASN A 467 -8.06 -36.19 30.81
CA ASN A 467 -8.10 -35.08 31.77
C ASN A 467 -7.97 -33.65 31.23
N ALA A 468 -9.14 -33.11 30.86
CA ALA A 468 -9.40 -31.68 30.87
C ALA A 468 -9.34 -31.16 32.32
N THR A 469 -8.36 -30.31 32.60
CA THR A 469 -8.33 -29.48 33.79
C THR A 469 -9.19 -28.23 33.56
N ASN A 470 -10.03 -27.91 34.54
CA ASN A 470 -10.80 -26.66 34.56
C ASN A 470 -9.83 -25.49 34.62
N ALA A 471 -9.71 -24.76 33.51
CA ALA A 471 -9.03 -23.48 33.47
C ALA A 471 -9.91 -22.42 34.16
N THR A 472 -9.38 -21.81 35.21
CA THR A 472 -9.95 -20.62 35.83
C THR A 472 -9.97 -19.49 34.79
N ILE A 473 -11.09 -18.77 34.68
CA ILE A 473 -11.21 -17.59 33.82
C ILE A 473 -10.27 -16.52 34.41
N LYS A 474 -9.15 -16.28 33.75
CA LYS A 474 -8.24 -15.18 34.07
C LYS A 474 -8.88 -13.85 33.71
N SER A 475 -8.56 -12.80 34.46
CA SER A 475 -8.96 -11.44 34.09
C SER A 475 -8.23 -10.99 32.82
N ILE A 476 -8.78 -9.99 32.11
CA ILE A 476 -8.18 -9.46 30.87
C ILE A 476 -6.75 -8.95 31.14
N GLU A 477 -6.55 -8.25 32.26
CA GLU A 477 -5.25 -7.68 32.64
C GLU A 477 -4.18 -8.76 32.96
N GLU A 478 -4.59 -9.91 33.50
CA GLU A 478 -3.68 -11.04 33.73
C GLU A 478 -3.30 -11.77 32.44
N LEU A 479 -4.21 -11.81 31.46
CA LEU A 479 -3.92 -12.34 30.13
C LEU A 479 -2.97 -11.41 29.38
N GLU A 480 -3.21 -10.10 29.41
CA GLU A 480 -2.35 -9.08 28.76
C GLU A 480 -0.92 -9.07 29.33
N ALA A 481 -0.75 -9.25 30.64
CA ALA A 481 0.56 -9.30 31.26
C ALA A 481 1.35 -10.59 30.94
N GLU A 482 0.68 -11.75 30.88
CA GLU A 482 1.29 -12.99 30.39
C GLU A 482 1.57 -12.93 28.88
N GLU A 483 0.72 -12.24 28.11
CA GLU A 483 0.88 -11.99 26.67
C GLU A 483 2.15 -11.19 26.37
N ASP A 484 2.39 -10.10 27.09
CA ASP A 484 3.60 -9.28 26.96
C ASP A 484 4.87 -10.08 27.32
N GLU A 485 4.81 -10.94 28.34
CA GLU A 485 5.94 -11.77 28.76
C GLU A 485 6.24 -12.92 27.78
N GLU A 486 5.22 -13.57 27.20
CA GLU A 486 5.39 -14.60 26.17
C GLU A 486 5.88 -14.03 24.83
N LEU A 487 5.39 -12.85 24.42
CA LEU A 487 5.90 -12.09 23.27
C LEU A 487 7.40 -11.80 23.44
N LEU A 488 7.80 -11.27 24.61
CA LEU A 488 9.20 -10.99 24.94
C LEU A 488 10.07 -12.26 24.93
N LYS A 489 9.60 -13.37 25.50
CA LYS A 489 10.31 -14.66 25.48
C LYS A 489 10.42 -15.25 24.06
N PHE A 490 9.42 -15.03 23.21
CA PHE A 490 9.44 -15.45 21.81
C PHE A 490 10.50 -14.69 21.00
N PHE A 491 10.60 -13.36 21.19
CA PHE A 491 11.57 -12.52 20.49
C PHE A 491 13.03 -12.91 20.77
N HIS A 492 13.33 -13.39 21.99
CA HIS A 492 14.66 -13.90 22.32
C HIS A 492 14.98 -15.30 21.72
N LYS A 493 14.01 -16.01 21.14
CA LYS A 493 14.13 -17.42 20.72
C LYS A 493 14.28 -17.61 19.19
N TYR A 494 14.11 -16.57 18.38
CA TYR A 494 14.00 -16.70 16.91
C TYR A 494 15.15 -16.04 16.16
N ASP A 495 16.33 -16.66 16.24
CA ASP A 495 17.51 -16.29 15.45
C ASP A 495 18.27 -17.55 14.96
N SER A 496 17.58 -18.46 14.27
CA SER A 496 18.19 -19.67 13.69
C SER A 496 17.74 -19.92 12.24
N LEU A 497 18.69 -20.35 11.40
CA LEU A 497 18.54 -20.60 9.96
C LEU A 497 17.59 -21.76 9.59
N ASP A 498 17.14 -22.55 10.57
CA ASP A 498 16.25 -23.71 10.37
C ASP A 498 14.76 -23.37 10.43
N LYS A 499 14.40 -22.09 10.60
CA LYS A 499 13.01 -21.64 10.75
C LYS A 499 12.48 -20.92 9.50
N PRO A 500 11.15 -20.92 9.27
CA PRO A 500 10.57 -20.18 8.15
C PRO A 500 10.85 -18.68 8.26
N SER A 501 10.95 -17.99 7.11
CA SER A 501 11.21 -16.55 7.04
C SER A 501 10.19 -15.72 7.81
N LEU A 502 10.60 -14.55 8.30
CA LEU A 502 9.65 -13.56 8.81
C LEU A 502 8.69 -13.13 7.69
N GLY A 503 7.41 -12.97 8.02
CA GLY A 503 6.40 -12.52 7.08
C GLY A 503 5.00 -12.59 7.67
N TYR A 504 4.01 -12.27 6.86
CA TYR A 504 2.62 -12.24 7.31
C TYR A 504 2.08 -13.64 7.60
N ARG A 505 1.32 -13.76 8.69
CA ARG A 505 0.44 -14.91 8.96
C ARG A 505 -1.00 -14.41 9.01
N THR A 506 -1.68 -14.55 7.89
CA THR A 506 -3.00 -13.98 7.68
C THR A 506 -4.10 -14.96 8.07
N ILE A 507 -4.94 -14.53 8.99
CA ILE A 507 -6.17 -15.19 9.43
C ILE A 507 -7.34 -14.25 9.15
N ASP A 508 -7.99 -14.52 8.03
CA ASP A 508 -9.12 -13.79 7.48
C ASP A 508 -10.42 -14.63 7.53
N GLN A 509 -11.51 -14.12 6.96
CA GLN A 509 -12.84 -14.76 6.99
C GLN A 509 -13.09 -15.69 5.80
N CYS A 510 -12.08 -15.97 4.98
CA CYS A 510 -12.17 -16.86 3.83
C CYS A 510 -11.65 -18.26 4.16
N ALA A 511 -12.19 -19.27 3.49
CA ALA A 511 -11.87 -20.66 3.80
C ALA A 511 -10.42 -21.04 3.44
N GLY A 512 -9.78 -21.81 4.33
CA GLY A 512 -8.43 -22.36 4.13
C GLY A 512 -7.30 -21.33 4.33
N PRO A 513 -6.01 -21.71 4.21
CA PRO A 513 -4.89 -20.79 4.41
C PRO A 513 -4.78 -19.77 3.26
N GLY A 514 -4.50 -18.52 3.62
CA GLY A 514 -4.41 -17.38 2.71
C GLY A 514 -3.03 -17.15 2.13
N ASP A 515 -1.99 -17.16 2.95
CA ASP A 515 -0.62 -16.89 2.50
C ASP A 515 -0.09 -18.05 1.63
N ASP A 516 0.74 -17.74 0.64
CA ASP A 516 1.39 -18.75 -0.20
C ASP A 516 2.66 -19.33 0.42
N THR A 517 3.23 -18.62 1.40
CA THR A 517 4.45 -18.98 2.09
C THR A 517 4.15 -19.13 3.57
N VAL A 518 4.73 -20.17 4.17
CA VAL A 518 4.65 -20.36 5.62
C VAL A 518 5.71 -19.48 6.25
N HIS A 519 5.28 -18.56 7.12
CA HIS A 519 6.18 -17.64 7.81
C HIS A 519 6.29 -17.91 9.30
N SER A 520 7.34 -17.36 9.91
CA SER A 520 7.28 -16.92 11.30
C SER A 520 6.64 -15.52 11.31
N PRO A 521 5.63 -15.25 12.15
CA PRO A 521 4.96 -13.95 12.16
C PRO A 521 5.95 -12.84 12.54
N VAL A 522 5.80 -11.66 11.91
CA VAL A 522 6.67 -10.50 12.16
C VAL A 522 6.49 -10.02 13.61
N PRO A 523 7.60 -9.72 14.33
CA PRO A 523 7.54 -9.08 15.64
C PRO A 523 6.75 -7.78 15.64
N PHE A 524 6.00 -7.55 16.71
CA PHE A 524 5.11 -6.41 16.81
C PHE A 524 4.86 -6.06 18.29
N ASN A 525 4.77 -4.76 18.58
CA ASN A 525 4.34 -4.22 19.84
C ASN A 525 3.04 -3.40 19.66
N PRO A 526 1.95 -3.78 20.35
CA PRO A 526 0.64 -3.12 20.22
C PRO A 526 0.57 -1.71 20.82
N ASN A 527 1.47 -1.37 21.74
CA ASN A 527 1.39 -0.17 22.55
C ASN A 527 2.25 0.96 21.98
N GLN A 528 2.06 1.26 20.69
CA GLN A 528 2.71 2.41 20.04
C GLN A 528 1.91 3.70 20.28
N PRO A 529 2.58 4.82 20.59
CA PRO A 529 1.91 6.10 20.73
C PRO A 529 1.46 6.66 19.37
N GLU A 530 0.22 7.20 19.30
CA GLU A 530 -0.29 7.92 18.12
C GLU A 530 0.48 9.23 17.86
N TYR A 531 1.00 9.84 18.93
CA TYR A 531 1.78 11.08 18.90
C TYR A 531 2.96 10.95 19.84
N VAL A 532 4.10 11.50 19.42
CA VAL A 532 5.30 11.61 20.27
C VAL A 532 5.67 13.07 20.46
N ALA A 533 6.46 13.33 21.50
CA ALA A 533 6.90 14.67 21.82
C ALA A 533 8.38 14.71 22.19
N SER A 534 9.07 15.76 21.76
CA SER A 534 10.33 16.17 22.36
C SER A 534 10.06 17.29 23.37
N ASN A 535 10.26 16.99 24.65
CA ASN A 535 10.06 17.97 25.72
C ASN A 535 11.12 19.08 25.68
N PRO A 536 10.83 20.27 26.26
CA PRO A 536 11.84 21.31 26.42
C PRO A 536 13.03 20.83 27.26
N ASP A 537 14.23 21.28 26.89
CA ASP A 537 15.46 21.01 27.63
C ASP A 537 16.24 22.34 27.83
N PRO A 538 16.41 22.83 29.07
CA PRO A 538 15.86 22.26 30.32
C PRO A 538 14.33 22.44 30.40
N LEU A 539 13.67 21.61 31.19
CA LEU A 539 12.25 21.74 31.48
C LEU A 539 11.93 23.09 32.15
N PRO A 540 10.72 23.65 31.94
CA PRO A 540 10.24 24.80 32.71
C PRO A 540 10.11 24.48 34.20
N GLU A 541 10.47 25.42 35.08
CA GLU A 541 10.43 25.23 36.54
C GLU A 541 9.05 25.51 37.14
N SER A 542 8.20 26.26 36.41
CA SER A 542 6.84 26.61 36.83
C SER A 542 5.84 26.53 35.66
N ASP A 543 4.55 26.51 36.00
CA ASP A 543 3.46 26.45 35.00
C ASP A 543 3.27 27.77 34.24
N ASP A 544 3.76 28.87 34.79
CA ASP A 544 3.69 30.22 34.19
C ASP A 544 4.84 30.49 33.21
N GLU A 545 5.93 29.72 33.28
CA GLU A 545 7.00 29.80 32.29
C GLU A 545 6.48 29.46 30.90
N VAL A 546 6.96 30.18 29.90
CA VAL A 546 6.47 30.04 28.52
C VAL A 546 7.37 29.17 27.68
N VAL A 547 6.75 28.39 26.78
CA VAL A 547 7.42 27.58 25.78
C VAL A 547 6.82 27.83 24.40
N ASP A 548 7.62 27.66 23.35
CA ASP A 548 7.11 27.58 22.00
C ASP A 548 6.57 26.17 21.74
N VAL A 549 5.30 26.06 21.31
CA VAL A 549 4.68 24.77 20.97
C VAL A 549 4.79 24.57 19.47
N VAL A 550 5.67 23.66 19.06
CA VAL A 550 6.01 23.34 17.67
C VAL A 550 5.32 22.05 17.24
N PHE A 551 4.69 22.02 16.07
CA PHE A 551 3.94 20.84 15.58
C PHE A 551 3.76 20.86 14.06
N VAL A 552 3.39 19.73 13.46
CA VAL A 552 3.18 19.61 11.99
C VAL A 552 1.90 20.29 11.51
N ASP A 553 1.94 20.93 10.33
CA ASP A 553 0.94 21.90 9.87
C ASP A 553 -0.49 21.37 9.68
N PHE A 554 -0.66 20.08 9.39
CA PHE A 554 -1.98 19.47 9.27
C PHE A 554 -2.70 19.38 10.63
N MET A 555 -1.96 19.38 11.74
CA MET A 555 -2.51 19.38 13.10
C MET A 555 -3.01 20.77 13.57
N ARG A 556 -2.85 21.82 12.78
CA ARG A 556 -3.13 23.22 13.19
C ARG A 556 -4.49 23.46 13.83
N LYS A 557 -5.56 22.90 13.24
CA LYS A 557 -6.93 23.09 13.75
C LYS A 557 -7.10 22.40 15.10
N LEU A 558 -6.59 21.16 15.20
CA LEU A 558 -6.65 20.36 16.42
C LEU A 558 -5.85 21.00 17.56
N MET A 559 -4.64 21.49 17.27
CA MET A 559 -3.79 22.15 18.27
C MET A 559 -4.42 23.42 18.82
N VAL A 560 -4.98 24.26 17.96
CA VAL A 560 -5.71 25.48 18.39
C VAL A 560 -6.94 25.13 19.22
N GLU A 561 -7.68 24.07 18.87
CA GLU A 561 -8.81 23.61 19.66
C GLU A 561 -8.39 23.11 21.04
N LEU A 562 -7.31 22.32 21.13
CA LEU A 562 -6.76 21.83 22.39
C LEU A 562 -6.25 22.97 23.28
N LEU A 563 -5.51 23.93 22.72
CA LEU A 563 -5.04 25.11 23.44
C LEU A 563 -6.21 25.89 24.06
N ASN A 564 -7.24 26.17 23.27
CA ASN A 564 -8.44 26.87 23.76
C ASN A 564 -9.26 26.05 24.77
N ARG A 565 -9.22 24.71 24.69
CA ARG A 565 -9.89 23.83 25.65
C ARG A 565 -9.23 23.88 27.03
N TYR A 566 -7.90 23.92 27.08
CA TYR A 566 -7.15 23.90 28.34
C TYR A 566 -6.95 25.29 28.94
N ASP A 567 -7.01 26.36 28.14
CA ASP A 567 -6.92 27.73 28.61
C ASP A 567 -8.25 28.21 29.21
N LEU A 568 -8.51 27.81 30.46
CA LEU A 568 -9.72 28.15 31.21
C LEU A 568 -9.77 29.63 31.62
N GLU A 569 -8.62 30.32 31.69
CA GLU A 569 -8.50 31.70 32.18
C GLU A 569 -8.79 32.74 31.09
N ARG A 570 -8.53 32.44 29.81
CA ARG A 570 -8.83 33.32 28.67
C ARG A 570 -10.25 33.21 28.11
N ASN A 571 -11.15 32.47 28.77
CA ASN A 571 -12.50 32.20 28.28
C ASN A 571 -13.38 33.49 28.29
N GLY A 572 -13.18 34.35 27.28
CA GLY A 572 -13.89 35.61 27.08
C GLY A 572 -13.05 36.85 26.75
N THR A 573 -11.71 36.82 26.86
CA THR A 573 -10.85 38.00 26.61
C THR A 573 -9.87 37.86 25.43
N GLY A 574 -9.71 36.66 24.86
CA GLY A 574 -8.99 36.41 23.61
C GLY A 574 -8.63 34.92 23.42
N SER A 575 -8.96 34.31 22.27
CA SER A 575 -8.72 32.89 21.99
C SER A 575 -7.48 32.68 21.11
N TYR A 576 -6.82 31.53 21.27
CA TYR A 576 -5.86 31.05 20.27
C TYR A 576 -6.57 30.89 18.91
N SER A 577 -5.89 31.27 17.83
CA SER A 577 -6.41 31.16 16.47
C SER A 577 -5.35 30.63 15.52
N VAL A 578 -5.81 30.05 14.40
CA VAL A 578 -4.91 29.53 13.35
C VAL A 578 -4.05 30.64 12.76
N ASP A 579 -4.55 31.88 12.70
CA ASP A 579 -3.84 33.03 12.14
C ASP A 579 -2.62 33.47 12.97
N GLN A 580 -2.51 33.03 14.23
CA GLN A 580 -1.34 33.27 15.07
C GLN A 580 -0.18 32.32 14.80
N LEU A 581 -0.43 31.21 14.10
CA LEU A 581 0.58 30.20 13.83
C LEU A 581 1.60 30.73 12.83
N GLN A 582 2.86 30.47 13.13
CA GLN A 582 3.99 30.85 12.29
C GLN A 582 4.76 29.59 11.87
N ARG A 583 5.46 29.65 10.75
CA ARG A 583 6.33 28.56 10.31
C ARG A 583 7.55 28.47 11.23
N TRP A 584 7.98 27.26 11.57
CA TRP A 584 9.17 26.97 12.37
C TRP A 584 10.33 26.57 11.46
N GLY A 585 11.22 27.52 11.16
CA GLY A 585 12.39 27.29 10.31
C GLY A 585 12.06 26.78 8.90
N ASP A 586 13.11 26.30 8.22
CA ASP A 586 13.01 25.65 6.92
C ASP A 586 13.29 24.15 7.06
N ILE A 587 12.36 23.45 7.73
CA ILE A 587 12.40 22.01 7.96
C ILE A 587 11.01 21.39 7.70
N THR A 588 11.02 20.18 7.16
CA THR A 588 9.82 19.37 6.93
C THR A 588 10.02 17.97 7.51
N THR A 589 8.93 17.22 7.66
CA THR A 589 8.97 15.81 8.09
C THR A 589 9.88 14.96 7.20
N GLN A 590 9.88 15.19 5.88
CA GLN A 590 10.75 14.51 4.92
C GLN A 590 12.24 14.68 5.21
N LEU A 591 12.63 15.78 5.85
CA LEU A 591 14.02 16.12 6.11
C LEU A 591 14.55 15.61 7.45
N LEU A 592 13.70 14.98 8.29
CA LEU A 592 14.08 14.56 9.64
C LEU A 592 15.26 13.59 9.67
N TYR A 593 15.09 12.40 9.09
CA TYR A 593 16.13 11.37 9.07
C TYR A 593 17.34 11.68 8.17
N PRO A 594 17.22 12.27 6.96
CA PRO A 594 18.41 12.60 6.19
C PRO A 594 19.29 13.63 6.92
N ARG A 595 18.70 14.63 7.59
CA ARG A 595 19.47 15.59 8.40
C ARG A 595 20.07 14.94 9.64
N PHE A 596 19.31 14.08 10.31
CA PHE A 596 19.84 13.34 11.45
C PHE A 596 21.01 12.43 11.05
N ALA A 597 20.88 11.70 9.94
CA ALA A 597 21.94 10.86 9.38
C ALA A 597 23.18 11.68 8.99
N GLU A 598 22.96 12.86 8.41
CA GLU A 598 24.00 13.85 8.07
C GLU A 598 24.75 14.37 9.30
N LEU A 599 24.13 14.36 10.48
CA LEU A 599 24.71 14.85 11.74
C LEU A 599 25.34 13.73 12.57
N GLU A 600 24.65 12.59 12.71
CA GLU A 600 24.92 11.58 13.74
C GLU A 600 25.37 10.24 13.15
N TRP A 601 25.09 9.98 11.88
CA TRP A 601 25.43 8.72 11.19
C TRP A 601 26.52 8.89 10.13
N GLN A 602 27.31 9.97 10.20
CA GLN A 602 28.45 10.23 9.31
C GLN A 602 29.54 9.15 9.41
N PRO A 603 30.29 8.89 8.31
CA PRO A 603 30.77 7.55 7.99
C PRO A 603 31.88 7.07 8.92
N ALA A 604 31.76 5.83 9.40
CA ALA A 604 32.87 5.06 9.92
C ALA A 604 33.84 4.68 8.77
N GLU A 605 34.57 5.64 8.18
CA GLU A 605 35.58 5.48 7.10
C GLU A 605 35.17 4.60 5.88
N GLY A 606 33.92 4.16 5.81
CA GLY A 606 33.58 2.89 5.19
C GLY A 606 32.16 2.84 4.66
N ALA A 607 31.57 3.98 4.31
CA ALA A 607 30.30 4.07 3.59
C ALA A 607 30.22 3.09 2.41
N VAL A 608 31.24 3.07 1.54
CA VAL A 608 31.37 2.11 0.42
C VAL A 608 31.45 0.67 0.93
N LYS A 609 32.16 0.42 2.03
CA LYS A 609 32.27 -0.90 2.66
C LYS A 609 30.92 -1.35 3.23
N ALA A 610 30.12 -0.45 3.79
CA ALA A 610 28.78 -0.73 4.31
C ALA A 610 27.82 -1.10 3.17
N VAL A 611 27.80 -0.33 2.07
CA VAL A 611 27.03 -0.63 0.86
C VAL A 611 27.43 -2.00 0.30
N ASN A 612 28.72 -2.24 0.12
CA ASN A 612 29.24 -3.53 -0.38
C ASN A 612 28.97 -4.69 0.58
N ALA A 613 28.94 -4.45 1.90
CA ALA A 613 28.59 -5.46 2.88
C ALA A 613 27.09 -5.79 2.83
N GLN A 614 26.22 -4.80 2.68
CA GLN A 614 24.78 -5.02 2.51
C GLN A 614 24.49 -5.83 1.24
N ALA A 615 25.04 -5.44 0.10
CA ALA A 615 24.87 -6.17 -1.17
C ALA A 615 25.32 -7.64 -1.07
N ARG A 616 26.48 -7.89 -0.44
CA ARG A 616 26.97 -9.26 -0.20
C ARG A 616 26.07 -10.06 0.73
N ARG A 617 25.52 -9.45 1.79
CA ARG A 617 24.57 -10.10 2.71
C ARG A 617 23.28 -10.46 1.98
N ALA A 618 22.72 -9.53 1.21
CA ALA A 618 21.53 -9.77 0.39
C ALA A 618 21.73 -10.95 -0.58
N GLY A 619 22.87 -10.96 -1.28
CA GLY A 619 23.24 -12.07 -2.18
C GLY A 619 23.30 -13.43 -1.47
N LYS A 620 23.95 -13.50 -0.28
CA LYS A 620 23.98 -14.73 0.54
C LYS A 620 22.60 -15.19 1.00
N MET A 621 21.65 -14.27 1.20
CA MET A 621 20.26 -14.59 1.56
C MET A 621 19.38 -14.93 0.35
N GLY A 622 19.95 -15.02 -0.86
CA GLY A 622 19.25 -15.33 -2.10
C GLY A 622 18.47 -14.16 -2.69
N TYR A 623 18.89 -12.93 -2.36
CA TYR A 623 18.43 -11.67 -2.95
C TYR A 623 19.59 -11.00 -3.71
N SER A 624 20.36 -11.81 -4.46
CA SER A 624 21.34 -11.26 -5.39
C SER A 624 20.64 -10.37 -6.42
N PRO A 625 21.33 -9.36 -6.97
CA PRO A 625 20.87 -8.69 -8.19
C PRO A 625 20.46 -9.74 -9.23
N LEU A 626 19.41 -9.45 -10.00
CA LEU A 626 19.06 -10.29 -11.15
C LEU A 626 20.26 -10.33 -12.10
N ASP A 627 20.59 -11.51 -12.62
CA ASP A 627 21.73 -11.68 -13.53
C ASP A 627 21.63 -10.73 -14.74
N ASP A 628 22.77 -10.18 -15.16
CA ASP A 628 22.87 -9.18 -16.24
C ASP A 628 22.50 -9.73 -17.63
N GLU A 629 22.49 -11.06 -17.81
CA GLU A 629 22.08 -11.71 -19.06
C GLU A 629 20.79 -12.51 -18.89
N PRO A 630 19.64 -11.94 -19.28
CA PRO A 630 18.37 -12.64 -19.31
C PRO A 630 18.37 -13.75 -20.37
N ASP A 631 17.78 -14.90 -20.04
CA ASP A 631 17.52 -15.98 -21.01
C ASP A 631 16.25 -15.65 -21.82
N TYR A 632 16.44 -15.00 -22.98
CA TYR A 632 15.35 -14.60 -23.87
C TYR A 632 14.87 -15.72 -24.81
N ASP A 633 15.58 -16.84 -24.88
CA ASP A 633 15.32 -17.91 -25.87
C ASP A 633 13.94 -18.53 -25.66
N ARG A 634 13.42 -18.46 -24.42
CA ARG A 634 12.11 -19.01 -24.06
C ARG A 634 10.92 -18.12 -24.44
N GLU A 635 11.07 -16.79 -24.47
CA GLU A 635 10.00 -15.89 -24.93
C GLU A 635 9.71 -16.11 -26.41
N GLU A 636 10.76 -16.31 -27.21
CA GLU A 636 10.64 -16.56 -28.65
C GLU A 636 9.96 -17.91 -28.92
N GLN A 637 10.30 -18.95 -28.16
CA GLN A 637 9.63 -20.26 -28.26
C GLN A 637 8.14 -20.21 -27.88
N GLN A 638 7.77 -19.47 -26.82
CA GLN A 638 6.36 -19.33 -26.40
C GLN A 638 5.51 -18.53 -27.39
N GLN A 639 6.07 -17.50 -28.03
CA GLN A 639 5.38 -16.77 -29.09
C GLN A 639 5.14 -17.67 -30.31
N VAL A 640 6.13 -18.46 -30.72
CA VAL A 640 6.03 -19.39 -31.85
C VAL A 640 4.97 -20.48 -31.59
N GLU A 641 4.95 -21.10 -30.40
CA GLU A 641 3.93 -22.10 -30.04
C GLU A 641 2.50 -21.53 -29.95
N SER A 642 2.35 -20.29 -29.47
CA SER A 642 1.04 -19.62 -29.40
C SER A 642 0.49 -19.27 -30.79
N THR A 643 1.38 -18.99 -31.74
CA THR A 643 1.03 -18.69 -33.14
C THR A 643 0.69 -19.98 -33.90
N GLN A 644 1.39 -21.09 -33.61
CA GLN A 644 1.08 -22.41 -34.20
C GLN A 644 -0.24 -23.01 -33.69
N LYS A 645 -0.56 -22.87 -32.40
CA LYS A 645 -1.85 -23.35 -31.84
C LYS A 645 -3.06 -22.57 -32.33
N THR A 646 -2.89 -21.31 -32.72
CA THR A 646 -3.99 -20.52 -33.31
C THR A 646 -4.25 -20.88 -34.77
N THR A 647 -3.22 -21.24 -35.54
CA THR A 647 -3.37 -21.72 -36.92
C THR A 647 -4.01 -23.11 -37.03
N ASP A 648 -3.69 -24.04 -36.13
CA ASP A 648 -4.23 -25.42 -36.18
C ASP A 648 -5.72 -25.53 -35.81
N SER A 649 -6.32 -24.50 -35.21
CA SER A 649 -7.75 -24.48 -34.88
C SER A 649 -8.66 -24.02 -36.02
N SER A 650 -8.09 -23.63 -37.18
CA SER A 650 -8.84 -23.01 -38.29
C SER A 650 -8.99 -23.87 -39.56
N ALA A 651 -8.42 -25.07 -39.61
CA ALA A 651 -8.49 -25.92 -40.79
C ALA A 651 -9.15 -27.28 -40.49
N THR A 652 -10.48 -27.34 -40.60
CA THR A 652 -11.19 -28.61 -40.79
C THR A 652 -12.24 -28.45 -41.89
N THR A 653 -11.84 -28.79 -43.11
CA THR A 653 -12.74 -29.20 -44.20
C THR A 653 -12.20 -30.49 -44.81
N PRO A 654 -13.03 -31.52 -45.03
CA PRO A 654 -12.56 -32.77 -45.61
C PRO A 654 -12.55 -32.65 -47.14
N ASP A 655 -11.58 -33.32 -47.77
CA ASP A 655 -11.80 -34.54 -48.55
C ASP A 655 -10.96 -34.66 -49.84
N ILE A 656 -10.62 -35.92 -50.14
CA ILE A 656 -10.30 -36.54 -51.44
C ILE A 656 -8.85 -36.56 -51.97
N SER A 657 -8.42 -37.81 -52.15
CA SER A 657 -7.25 -38.42 -52.76
C SER A 657 -6.80 -37.90 -54.14
N SER A 658 -5.48 -37.96 -54.40
CA SER A 658 -4.91 -38.79 -55.48
C SER A 658 -3.38 -38.83 -55.47
N SER A 659 -2.87 -40.04 -55.68
CA SER A 659 -1.52 -40.49 -56.06
C SER A 659 -0.63 -39.54 -56.89
N GLY A 660 0.69 -39.60 -56.67
CA GLY A 660 1.67 -39.11 -57.64
C GLY A 660 3.13 -39.26 -57.18
N THR A 661 3.89 -40.06 -57.92
CA THR A 661 5.24 -40.56 -57.68
C THR A 661 6.38 -39.59 -58.02
N SER A 662 7.51 -39.80 -57.33
CA SER A 662 8.91 -39.82 -57.82
C SER A 662 9.71 -38.55 -58.20
N SER A 663 10.93 -38.51 -57.65
CA SER A 663 12.24 -38.32 -58.31
C SER A 663 12.99 -36.97 -58.20
N THR A 664 14.06 -37.02 -57.40
CA THR A 664 15.49 -36.67 -57.65
C THR A 664 15.96 -35.34 -58.27
N SER A 665 17.08 -34.89 -57.65
CA SER A 665 18.26 -34.19 -58.21
C SER A 665 18.17 -32.67 -58.40
N ALA A 666 19.23 -31.86 -58.39
CA ALA A 666 20.57 -31.83 -57.78
C ALA A 666 21.19 -30.48 -58.23
N SER A 667 22.03 -29.87 -57.38
CA SER A 667 23.22 -29.06 -57.75
C SER A 667 23.15 -27.59 -58.22
N SER A 668 24.32 -26.96 -58.01
CA SER A 668 24.87 -25.63 -58.40
C SER A 668 24.52 -24.47 -57.44
N GLN A 669 25.44 -23.98 -56.59
CA GLN A 669 26.67 -23.19 -56.85
C GLN A 669 26.44 -21.99 -57.77
N ASP A 670 26.55 -20.76 -57.23
CA ASP A 670 27.75 -19.94 -57.49
C ASP A 670 27.76 -18.61 -56.69
N ASP A 671 28.98 -18.11 -56.56
CA ASP A 671 29.52 -17.00 -55.78
C ASP A 671 28.97 -15.60 -56.11
N ALA A 672 29.11 -14.67 -55.15
CA ALA A 672 29.97 -13.48 -55.31
C ALA A 672 29.89 -12.53 -54.10
N GLN A 673 31.04 -12.32 -53.47
CA GLN A 673 31.34 -11.20 -52.60
C GLN A 673 31.42 -9.89 -53.38
N THR A 674 30.97 -8.77 -52.81
CA THR A 674 31.72 -7.50 -52.94
C THR A 674 31.49 -6.58 -51.74
N LYS A 675 32.59 -6.25 -51.06
CA LYS A 675 32.72 -5.14 -50.10
C LYS A 675 32.75 -3.81 -50.84
N THR A 676 32.22 -2.75 -50.25
CA THR A 676 32.87 -1.42 -50.27
C THR A 676 32.37 -0.53 -49.14
N GLN A 677 33.31 -0.11 -48.28
CA GLN A 677 33.22 1.04 -47.38
C GLN A 677 33.45 2.33 -48.17
N SER A 678 32.80 3.44 -47.78
CA SER A 678 33.46 4.75 -47.61
C SER A 678 32.54 5.77 -46.93
N THR A 679 32.93 6.13 -45.70
CA THR A 679 32.94 7.46 -45.06
C THR A 679 32.18 8.65 -45.71
N LYS A 680 31.34 9.32 -44.91
CA LYS A 680 31.68 10.62 -44.30
C LYS A 680 30.91 10.83 -43.00
#